data_AF-A0A1D9G456-F1
#
_entry.id   AF-A0A1D9G456-F1
#
_cell.length_a   1.000
_cell.length_b   1.000
_cell.length_c   1.000
_cell.angle_alpha   90.00
_cell.angle_beta   90.00
_cell.angle_gamma   90.00
#
_symmetry.space_group_name_H-M   'P 1'
#
loop_
_entity.id
_entity.type
_entity.pdbx_description
1 polymer ?
#
loop_
_entity_poly.entity_id
_entity_poly.type
_entity_poly.pdbx_seq_one_letter_code
_entity_poly.pdbx_strand_id
1 'polypeptide(L)'
;MSKDKEYKERLRRIVLYSADILPKEVSSYLLSNYHYFDAEKDILKKFHNYKPLVDYIPHQFVEFALDYLIKKPSVKIDYKLIYLNLSFSGVREEGWSNKLGISGDYNFIPAAPIQGPFLYLLNQNEEEGLRLVHTLVNVAIERWRHQPQIVHPDRPDLIPVPVTLQLASGPHDFWGNFQVYSWFRAKSVEPNLVMSALMALEVWMETQIEAARNAEELFEKILVKSDCVAVPGICLGIALAYPEKCLKAALPIVSSPMIWNMDISRYVLDLSGTFSFDPLETNKLIYDWLEERDKRPQRSREIRNIAVRYMLSGDDNIISLFQQATKDFDKNLPFFTKGDQEDPKMIAYLKEDVKKFQIYGDLKNYKQRQAGNYVEIIVEPPEEIKKRNEEFLALNVEWGRLFGVYLWAEKTITDGRPQERMTLEEAVAAAKELQTSEDFTQLDQEDIPGVTPLQAIVGVAAAILIADFEWARTQNHLEWCRAILLAAARMAEASMYTRSPSSVKVYAGRGLALLATHGVVDIEVRQQILQLISESLKRFPHQGEVVKAAFGGLQNAWTVDPVLCWNALSLCLSLSVIPGKLDYGTPVGQFGTSYEELETWEENVIQNHFEYLAKEEIPELPRITTARNIAFLHEQAQYALYALPLTELCRDSDTKDKLLQLCDDLVHRTIVDNLPVEGKAFSQSDKSYSWNPFIFNWAACLAKSLSIEETRHHILTPLRDNWSQVRELTPDLLDGYISHHIADVEVPTAQALEIWKEICNWVLDSPEIARKVSCEYLDRETGAVLQLIVFTQHGSSRIKDDWQHAHLFIDIFDKWVSVAGHNPYTYRHLLTMLNGIGWQFAPEPIVEWLNRCASNAIHNLWDEKGGNGRRTAELLNRIWNNFEPKILRNKVTLQRYSNLVYQLVEAGIPLASVLQKKLEGRG
;
A
#
# COMPACT_ATOMS: atom_id res chain seq x y z
N MET A 1 20.88 -13.53 -14.30
CA MET A 1 21.92 -13.44 -13.25
C MET A 1 23.08 -14.37 -13.66
N SER A 2 24.34 -13.95 -13.52
CA SER A 2 25.51 -14.78 -13.89
C SER A 2 25.67 -15.98 -12.94
N LYS A 3 26.01 -17.18 -13.46
CA LYS A 3 26.28 -18.41 -12.66
C LYS A 3 27.31 -18.18 -11.54
N ASP A 4 28.23 -17.25 -11.74
CA ASP A 4 29.23 -16.86 -10.73
C ASP A 4 28.59 -16.16 -9.52
N LYS A 5 27.56 -15.34 -9.74
CA LYS A 5 26.83 -14.66 -8.64
C LYS A 5 26.08 -15.67 -7.77
N GLU A 6 25.44 -16.65 -8.38
CA GLU A 6 24.70 -17.68 -7.66
C GLU A 6 25.60 -18.65 -6.89
N TYR A 7 26.75 -19.03 -7.47
CA TYR A 7 27.73 -19.85 -6.77
C TYR A 7 28.29 -19.13 -5.55
N LYS A 8 28.58 -17.83 -5.68
CA LYS A 8 28.99 -16.95 -4.58
C LYS A 8 27.90 -16.84 -3.51
N GLU A 9 26.62 -16.71 -3.88
CA GLU A 9 25.50 -16.66 -2.93
C GLU A 9 25.31 -17.99 -2.19
N ARG A 10 25.43 -19.14 -2.86
CA ARG A 10 25.38 -20.46 -2.21
C ARG A 10 26.53 -20.64 -1.22
N LEU A 11 27.75 -20.35 -1.65
CA LEU A 11 28.93 -20.45 -0.79
C LEU A 11 28.81 -19.52 0.42
N ARG A 12 28.38 -18.28 0.20
CA ARG A 12 28.10 -17.32 1.28
C ARG A 12 27.07 -17.88 2.27
N ARG A 13 25.96 -18.44 1.78
CA ARG A 13 24.96 -19.09 2.64
C ARG A 13 25.59 -20.21 3.46
N ILE A 14 26.32 -21.13 2.82
CA ILE A 14 26.97 -22.25 3.51
C ILE A 14 27.90 -21.73 4.62
N VAL A 15 28.73 -20.72 4.31
CA VAL A 15 29.61 -20.09 5.31
C VAL A 15 28.78 -19.52 6.46
N LEU A 16 27.78 -18.68 6.21
CA LEU A 16 26.96 -18.06 7.26
C LEU A 16 26.17 -19.08 8.10
N TYR A 17 25.70 -20.17 7.51
CA TYR A 17 25.02 -21.25 8.24
C TYR A 17 25.98 -22.06 9.12
N SER A 18 27.27 -22.07 8.80
CA SER A 18 28.29 -22.84 9.54
C SER A 18 28.77 -22.12 10.81
N ALA A 19 28.07 -21.09 11.30
CA ALA A 19 28.47 -20.33 12.48
C ALA A 19 28.45 -21.17 13.77
N ASP A 20 27.66 -22.24 13.79
CA ASP A 20 27.62 -23.25 14.85
C ASP A 20 28.89 -24.10 14.92
N ILE A 21 29.51 -24.39 13.76
CA ILE A 21 30.67 -25.27 13.63
C ILE A 21 31.98 -24.47 13.53
N LEU A 22 31.97 -23.33 12.83
CA LEU A 22 33.14 -22.52 12.47
C LEU A 22 32.96 -21.03 12.85
N PRO A 23 32.65 -20.70 14.13
CA PRO A 23 32.28 -19.33 14.51
C PRO A 23 33.38 -18.29 14.24
N LYS A 24 34.66 -18.67 14.35
CA LYS A 24 35.80 -17.75 14.13
C LYS A 24 35.96 -17.39 12.65
N GLU A 25 35.82 -18.38 11.78
CA GLU A 25 35.92 -18.23 10.33
C GLU A 25 34.73 -17.44 9.79
N VAL A 26 33.52 -17.74 10.28
CA VAL A 26 32.30 -17.00 9.89
C VAL A 26 32.34 -15.57 10.41
N SER A 27 32.81 -15.35 11.63
CA SER A 27 33.06 -14.00 12.16
C SER A 27 34.05 -13.24 11.27
N SER A 28 35.19 -13.84 10.94
CA SER A 28 36.19 -13.22 10.05
C SER A 28 35.63 -12.94 8.66
N TYR A 29 34.75 -13.82 8.16
CA TYR A 29 34.06 -13.63 6.89
C TYR A 29 33.10 -12.45 6.92
N LEU A 30 32.27 -12.32 7.96
CA LEU A 30 31.38 -11.18 8.15
C LEU A 30 32.19 -9.88 8.24
N LEU A 31 33.28 -9.88 9.02
CA LEU A 31 34.14 -8.72 9.19
C LEU A 31 34.92 -8.32 7.92
N SER A 32 35.20 -9.26 7.02
CA SER A 32 35.97 -8.98 5.80
C SER A 32 35.10 -8.56 4.61
N ASN A 33 33.77 -8.73 4.70
CA ASN A 33 32.84 -8.52 3.59
C ASN A 33 31.83 -7.39 3.83
N TYR A 34 32.08 -6.47 4.76
CA TYR A 34 31.27 -5.28 5.10
C TYR A 34 30.90 -4.33 3.94
N HIS A 35 31.40 -4.56 2.72
CA HIS A 35 31.28 -3.62 1.61
C HIS A 35 30.54 -4.22 0.40
N TYR A 36 29.84 -5.35 0.57
CA TYR A 36 29.16 -6.06 -0.53
C TYR A 36 27.63 -5.91 -0.43
N PHE A 37 27.15 -4.79 -0.97
CA PHE A 37 25.78 -4.26 -0.89
C PHE A 37 24.60 -5.23 -1.14
N ASP A 38 24.79 -6.26 -1.97
CA ASP A 38 23.70 -7.19 -2.36
C ASP A 38 23.47 -8.33 -1.35
N ALA A 39 24.51 -8.72 -0.60
CA ALA A 39 24.41 -9.80 0.39
C ALA A 39 23.65 -9.40 1.65
N GLU A 40 23.85 -8.13 2.01
CA GLU A 40 23.58 -7.58 3.33
C GLU A 40 22.06 -7.38 3.53
N LYS A 41 21.35 -6.97 2.46
CA LYS A 41 19.88 -6.86 2.43
C LYS A 41 19.19 -8.18 2.74
N ASP A 42 19.71 -9.27 2.20
CA ASP A 42 19.05 -10.59 2.24
C ASP A 42 19.23 -11.28 3.61
N ILE A 43 20.34 -11.00 4.31
CA ILE A 43 20.62 -11.52 5.66
C ILE A 43 19.65 -10.93 6.68
N LEU A 44 19.46 -9.61 6.65
CA LEU A 44 18.58 -8.92 7.61
C LEU A 44 17.09 -9.15 7.32
N LYS A 45 16.69 -9.16 6.04
CA LYS A 45 15.31 -9.44 5.63
C LYS A 45 14.89 -10.87 5.96
N LYS A 46 15.79 -11.84 5.75
CA LYS A 46 15.51 -13.26 5.98
C LYS A 46 16.30 -13.78 7.18
N PHE A 47 16.38 -13.00 8.26
CA PHE A 47 17.16 -13.36 9.44
C PHE A 47 16.83 -14.76 9.98
N HIS A 48 15.57 -15.20 9.87
CA HIS A 48 15.16 -16.56 10.21
C HIS A 48 15.97 -17.67 9.51
N ASN A 49 16.54 -17.38 8.34
CA ASN A 49 17.45 -18.26 7.60
C ASN A 49 18.90 -18.18 8.09
N TYR A 50 19.24 -17.34 9.07
CA TYR A 50 20.61 -17.15 9.55
C TYR A 50 20.65 -17.08 11.09
N LYS A 51 19.71 -17.76 11.76
CA LYS A 51 19.68 -17.90 13.22
C LYS A 51 21.03 -18.29 13.85
N PRO A 52 21.84 -19.19 13.25
CA PRO A 52 23.16 -19.51 13.79
C PRO A 52 24.07 -18.30 14.00
N LEU A 53 23.92 -17.22 13.22
CA LEU A 53 24.70 -16.00 13.42
C LEU A 53 24.39 -15.35 14.78
N VAL A 54 23.12 -15.31 15.16
CA VAL A 54 22.70 -14.76 16.47
C VAL A 54 22.96 -15.76 17.59
N ASP A 55 22.78 -17.06 17.33
CA ASP A 55 22.93 -18.07 18.38
C ASP A 55 24.41 -18.25 18.78
N TYR A 56 25.36 -18.10 17.84
CA TYR A 56 26.77 -18.43 18.09
C TYR A 56 27.75 -17.25 17.97
N ILE A 57 27.43 -16.20 17.19
CA ILE A 57 28.27 -15.00 17.02
C ILE A 57 27.47 -13.68 17.12
N PRO A 58 26.61 -13.51 18.15
CA PRO A 58 25.66 -12.40 18.23
C PRO A 58 26.33 -11.03 18.18
N HIS A 59 27.47 -10.86 18.86
CA HIS A 59 28.20 -9.61 18.89
C HIS A 59 28.64 -9.15 17.49
N GLN A 60 29.27 -10.05 16.72
CA GLN A 60 29.72 -9.73 15.36
C GLN A 60 28.56 -9.58 14.38
N PHE A 61 27.46 -10.30 14.60
CA PHE A 61 26.24 -10.07 13.84
C PHE A 61 25.65 -8.67 14.09
N VAL A 62 25.67 -8.17 15.33
CA VAL A 62 25.19 -6.82 15.63
C VAL A 62 26.12 -5.74 15.07
N GLU A 63 27.45 -5.91 15.15
CA GLU A 63 28.40 -5.02 14.46
C GLU A 63 28.11 -4.95 12.96
N PHE A 64 27.89 -6.12 12.34
CA PHE A 64 27.47 -6.24 10.95
C PHE A 64 26.16 -5.50 10.66
N ALA A 65 25.13 -5.72 11.47
CA ALA A 65 23.84 -5.07 11.29
C ALA A 65 23.94 -3.55 11.42
N LEU A 66 24.66 -3.05 12.43
CA LEU A 66 24.80 -1.61 12.67
C LEU A 66 25.58 -0.90 11.55
N ASP A 67 26.71 -1.46 11.11
CA ASP A 67 27.51 -0.86 10.04
C ASP A 67 26.72 -0.74 8.73
N TYR A 68 25.88 -1.73 8.46
CA TYR A 68 25.04 -1.78 7.27
C TYR A 68 23.81 -0.86 7.35
N LEU A 69 23.10 -0.90 8.48
CA LEU A 69 21.82 -0.21 8.66
C LEU A 69 21.98 1.29 8.86
N ILE A 70 23.15 1.75 9.33
CA ILE A 70 23.42 3.16 9.55
C ILE A 70 24.18 3.74 8.35
N LYS A 71 23.59 4.75 7.69
CA LYS A 71 24.26 5.45 6.58
C LYS A 71 25.46 6.26 7.08
N LYS A 72 26.67 5.91 6.62
CA LYS A 72 27.90 6.69 6.86
C LYS A 72 27.88 8.00 6.04
N PRO A 73 28.23 9.17 6.63
CA PRO A 73 28.28 10.44 5.90
C PRO A 73 29.21 10.36 4.68
N SER A 74 28.69 10.52 3.45
CA SER A 74 29.54 10.70 2.27
C SER A 74 29.93 12.18 2.14
N VAL A 75 31.17 12.40 1.69
CA VAL A 75 31.86 13.70 1.51
C VAL A 75 30.96 14.85 1.05
N LYS A 76 31.13 16.03 1.70
CA LYS A 76 30.56 17.37 1.41
C LYS A 76 29.76 17.45 0.11
N ILE A 77 28.44 17.38 0.23
CA ILE A 77 27.50 17.79 -0.82
C ILE A 77 27.14 19.25 -0.55
N ASP A 78 27.26 20.09 -1.58
CA ASP A 78 26.97 21.51 -1.52
C ASP A 78 25.45 21.73 -1.34
N TYR A 79 25.05 22.11 -0.13
CA TYR A 79 23.65 22.23 0.32
C TYR A 79 22.84 23.28 -0.47
N LYS A 80 23.48 24.09 -1.32
CA LYS A 80 22.81 25.07 -2.18
C LYS A 80 21.94 24.45 -3.30
N LEU A 81 22.22 23.22 -3.73
CA LEU A 81 21.49 22.58 -4.83
C LEU A 81 20.18 21.89 -4.42
N ILE A 82 19.86 21.84 -3.11
CA ILE A 82 18.62 21.21 -2.61
C ILE A 82 17.43 22.19 -2.63
N TYR A 83 17.69 23.50 -2.56
CA TYR A 83 16.63 24.53 -2.51
C TYR A 83 15.75 24.61 -3.76
N LEU A 84 16.21 24.11 -4.91
CA LEU A 84 15.42 24.06 -6.15
C LEU A 84 14.60 22.77 -6.34
N ASN A 85 14.75 21.77 -5.46
CA ASN A 85 14.11 20.46 -5.59
C ASN A 85 13.11 20.13 -4.47
N LEU A 86 12.83 21.06 -3.56
CA LEU A 86 11.86 20.86 -2.47
C LEU A 86 10.40 21.21 -2.83
N SER A 87 10.17 21.71 -4.05
CA SER A 87 8.83 21.94 -4.64
C SER A 87 8.43 20.88 -5.67
N PHE A 88 9.25 19.85 -5.89
CA PHE A 88 8.96 18.73 -6.79
C PHE A 88 8.58 17.49 -6.00
N SER A 89 7.27 17.21 -5.88
CA SER A 89 6.76 15.89 -5.52
C SER A 89 6.95 14.94 -6.71
N GLY A 90 8.18 14.46 -6.85
CA GLY A 90 8.61 13.57 -7.93
C GLY A 90 10.12 13.65 -8.12
N VAL A 91 10.90 13.18 -7.13
CA VAL A 91 12.37 13.10 -7.29
C VAL A 91 12.85 11.74 -6.84
N ARG A 92 13.62 11.11 -7.73
CA ARG A 92 14.40 9.88 -7.54
C ARG A 92 14.97 9.77 -6.12
N GLU A 93 14.79 8.60 -5.53
CA GLU A 93 15.04 8.19 -4.14
C GLU A 93 16.50 8.27 -3.61
N GLU A 94 17.22 9.36 -3.84
CA GLU A 94 18.60 9.51 -3.33
C GLU A 94 18.81 10.78 -2.47
N GLY A 95 17.73 11.36 -1.94
CA GLY A 95 17.79 12.43 -0.94
C GLY A 95 18.03 11.90 0.48
N TRP A 96 19.08 12.38 1.13
CA TRP A 96 19.48 12.04 2.51
C TRP A 96 18.43 12.32 3.60
N SER A 97 17.36 13.07 3.29
CA SER A 97 16.43 13.64 4.26
C SER A 97 15.33 12.71 4.77
N ASN A 98 14.83 11.76 3.98
CA ASN A 98 13.57 11.07 4.33
C ASN A 98 13.71 9.79 5.16
N LYS A 99 14.93 9.32 5.48
CA LYS A 99 15.13 8.03 6.18
C LYS A 99 15.89 8.13 7.50
N LEU A 100 16.06 9.34 8.06
CA LEU A 100 16.72 9.57 9.36
C LEU A 100 18.08 8.86 9.52
N GLY A 101 18.86 8.74 8.45
CA GLY A 101 20.15 8.05 8.46
C GLY A 101 20.09 6.51 8.46
N ILE A 102 18.90 5.92 8.28
CA ILE A 102 18.67 4.48 8.25
C ILE A 102 18.60 3.94 6.81
N SER A 103 19.24 2.80 6.58
CA SER A 103 19.24 2.04 5.32
C SER A 103 18.24 0.88 5.36
N GLY A 104 17.80 0.42 4.18
CA GLY A 104 17.06 -0.85 4.07
C GLY A 104 15.58 -0.81 4.48
N ASP A 105 15.00 0.37 4.68
CA ASP A 105 13.68 0.56 5.30
C ASP A 105 12.50 -0.17 4.60
N TYR A 106 12.47 -0.15 3.27
CA TYR A 106 11.39 -0.79 2.49
C TYR A 106 11.25 -2.30 2.72
N ASN A 107 12.27 -2.95 3.28
CA ASN A 107 12.21 -4.38 3.58
C ASN A 107 11.37 -4.72 4.82
N PHE A 108 10.97 -3.71 5.60
CA PHE A 108 10.28 -3.84 6.87
C PHE A 108 8.83 -3.37 6.79
N ILE A 109 8.25 -3.29 5.58
CA ILE A 109 6.85 -2.91 5.38
C ILE A 109 5.99 -4.18 5.33
N PRO A 110 4.88 -4.26 6.10
CA PRO A 110 4.51 -3.35 7.20
C PRO A 110 5.40 -3.56 8.43
N ALA A 111 5.61 -2.50 9.20
CA ALA A 111 6.39 -2.56 10.43
C ALA A 111 5.70 -3.47 11.46
N ALA A 112 6.47 -4.38 12.05
CA ALA A 112 5.98 -5.33 13.04
C ALA A 112 7.13 -5.86 13.90
N PRO A 113 6.86 -6.31 15.14
CA PRO A 113 7.93 -6.80 16.03
C PRO A 113 8.53 -8.13 15.60
N ILE A 114 7.86 -8.88 14.73
CA ILE A 114 8.40 -10.11 14.13
C ILE A 114 9.30 -9.83 12.92
N GLN A 115 9.40 -8.57 12.49
CA GLN A 115 10.30 -8.17 11.40
C GLN A 115 11.72 -7.99 11.91
N GLY A 116 12.68 -8.45 11.12
CA GLY A 116 14.11 -8.35 11.43
C GLY A 116 14.59 -9.27 12.55
N PRO A 117 15.83 -9.06 13.02
CA PRO A 117 16.44 -9.89 14.06
C PRO A 117 16.05 -9.47 15.49
N PHE A 118 15.36 -8.34 15.68
CA PHE A 118 15.28 -7.64 16.97
C PHE A 118 14.68 -8.50 18.10
N LEU A 119 13.45 -9.00 17.93
CA LEU A 119 12.78 -9.77 18.96
C LEU A 119 13.50 -11.09 19.27
N TYR A 120 13.99 -11.77 18.23
CA TYR A 120 14.75 -13.00 18.41
C TYR A 120 16.06 -12.75 19.16
N LEU A 121 16.80 -11.71 18.78
CA LEU A 121 18.04 -11.32 19.43
C LEU A 121 17.81 -10.90 20.88
N LEU A 122 16.77 -10.12 21.18
CA LEU A 122 16.39 -9.76 22.56
C LEU A 122 16.09 -11.00 23.42
N ASN A 123 15.49 -12.03 22.84
CA ASN A 123 15.19 -13.29 23.54
C ASN A 123 16.41 -14.20 23.74
N GLN A 124 17.33 -14.27 22.76
CA GLN A 124 18.51 -15.15 22.84
C GLN A 124 19.72 -14.48 23.51
N ASN A 125 19.93 -13.19 23.25
CA ASN A 125 21.03 -12.40 23.77
C ASN A 125 20.55 -10.97 24.06
N GLU A 126 20.03 -10.77 25.27
CA GLU A 126 19.46 -9.51 25.74
C GLU A 126 20.39 -8.31 25.54
N GLU A 127 21.69 -8.44 25.86
CA GLU A 127 22.62 -7.31 25.80
C GLU A 127 22.85 -6.83 24.36
N GLU A 128 23.10 -7.76 23.44
CA GLU A 128 23.28 -7.43 22.02
C GLU A 128 21.97 -6.99 21.36
N GLY A 129 20.83 -7.56 21.77
CA GLY A 129 19.50 -7.13 21.33
C GLY A 129 19.20 -5.68 21.71
N LEU A 130 19.40 -5.34 22.98
CA LEU A 130 19.22 -3.97 23.48
C LEU A 130 20.22 -3.02 22.82
N ARG A 131 21.47 -3.45 22.59
CA ARG A 131 22.48 -2.64 21.90
C ARG A 131 22.03 -2.29 20.48
N LEU A 132 21.61 -3.28 19.70
CA LEU A 132 21.14 -3.07 18.34
C LEU A 132 19.95 -2.11 18.29
N VAL A 133 18.92 -2.34 19.11
CA VAL A 133 17.71 -1.51 19.15
C VAL A 133 18.05 -0.07 19.55
N HIS A 134 18.75 0.13 20.68
CA HIS A 134 19.07 1.48 21.15
C HIS A 134 19.97 2.24 20.19
N THR A 135 21.00 1.62 19.61
CA THR A 135 21.89 2.33 18.67
C THR A 135 21.13 2.79 17.43
N LEU A 136 20.25 1.96 16.85
CA LEU A 136 19.45 2.35 15.68
C LEU A 136 18.47 3.49 16.01
N VAL A 137 17.78 3.38 17.14
CA VAL A 137 16.81 4.39 17.59
C VAL A 137 17.51 5.71 17.91
N ASN A 138 18.67 5.66 18.59
CA ASN A 138 19.44 6.85 18.95
C ASN A 138 20.02 7.58 17.73
N VAL A 139 20.48 6.82 16.72
CA VAL A 139 20.90 7.43 15.44
C VAL A 139 19.73 8.11 14.74
N ALA A 140 18.58 7.45 14.67
CA ALA A 140 17.39 8.02 14.02
C ALA A 140 16.93 9.31 14.72
N ILE A 141 16.87 9.32 16.06
CA ILE A 141 16.45 10.50 16.80
C ILE A 141 17.49 11.62 16.77
N GLU A 142 18.79 11.30 16.74
CA GLU A 142 19.84 12.30 16.54
C GLU A 142 19.66 12.99 15.19
N ARG A 143 19.36 12.25 14.11
CA ARG A 143 19.10 12.82 12.79
C ARG A 143 17.84 13.67 12.77
N TRP A 144 16.76 13.19 13.40
CA TRP A 144 15.52 13.96 13.55
C TRP A 144 15.77 15.28 14.28
N ARG A 145 16.55 15.27 15.37
CA ARG A 145 16.89 16.46 16.16
C ARG A 145 17.62 17.53 15.34
N HIS A 146 18.47 17.13 14.39
CA HIS A 146 19.22 18.04 13.53
C HIS A 146 18.45 18.47 12.28
N GLN A 147 17.37 17.78 11.91
CA GLN A 147 16.63 18.05 10.68
C GLN A 147 16.10 19.49 10.57
N PRO A 148 15.48 20.10 11.60
CA PRO A 148 15.02 21.49 11.50
C PRO A 148 16.14 22.49 11.18
N GLN A 149 17.33 22.28 11.74
CA GLN A 149 18.50 23.15 11.48
C GLN A 149 19.05 23.00 10.07
N ILE A 150 18.86 21.83 9.44
CA ILE A 150 19.26 21.57 8.06
C ILE A 150 18.24 22.14 7.07
N VAL A 151 16.94 21.97 7.37
CA VAL A 151 15.84 22.40 6.49
C VAL A 151 15.57 23.90 6.60
N HIS A 152 15.69 24.46 7.80
CA HIS A 152 15.43 25.87 8.11
C HIS A 152 16.59 26.48 8.90
N PRO A 153 17.78 26.69 8.27
CA PRO A 153 18.96 27.20 8.96
C PRO A 153 18.77 28.60 9.57
N ASP A 154 17.86 29.41 9.01
CA ASP A 154 17.56 30.76 9.49
C ASP A 154 16.50 30.80 10.60
N ARG A 155 16.01 29.64 11.09
CA ARG A 155 14.95 29.53 12.11
C ARG A 155 15.45 28.81 13.38
N PRO A 156 16.27 29.48 14.21
CA PRO A 156 16.77 28.89 15.46
C PRO A 156 15.66 28.65 16.49
N ASP A 157 14.52 29.31 16.33
CA ASP A 157 13.31 29.11 17.13
C ASP A 157 12.75 27.68 16.99
N LEU A 158 12.95 27.01 15.85
CA LEU A 158 12.47 25.64 15.59
C LEU A 158 13.37 24.54 16.16
N ILE A 159 14.45 24.89 16.88
CA ILE A 159 15.35 23.90 17.48
C ILE A 159 14.57 23.10 18.53
N PRO A 160 14.51 21.75 18.42
CA PRO A 160 13.81 20.92 19.40
C PRO A 160 14.43 21.05 20.80
N VAL A 161 13.62 20.85 21.84
CA VAL A 161 14.06 20.73 23.24
C VAL A 161 13.78 19.32 23.78
N PRO A 162 14.59 18.81 24.73
CA PRO A 162 14.41 17.48 25.27
C PRO A 162 13.35 17.44 26.37
N VAL A 163 12.86 16.23 26.64
CA VAL A 163 12.08 15.85 27.81
C VAL A 163 13.02 15.22 28.83
N THR A 164 13.29 15.92 29.93
CA THR A 164 14.15 15.40 30.99
C THR A 164 13.33 14.60 32.00
N LEU A 165 13.69 13.33 32.22
CA LEU A 165 13.10 12.48 33.26
C LEU A 165 14.09 12.25 34.40
N GLN A 166 13.60 12.14 35.64
CA GLN A 166 14.42 11.86 36.81
C GLN A 166 14.51 10.35 37.06
N LEU A 167 15.53 9.70 36.48
CA LEU A 167 15.77 8.26 36.64
C LEU A 167 16.52 7.96 37.93
N ALA A 168 16.66 6.69 38.31
CA ALA A 168 17.39 6.32 39.52
C ALA A 168 18.89 6.65 39.40
N SER A 169 19.45 6.60 38.19
CA SER A 169 20.81 7.00 37.85
C SER A 169 21.02 8.52 37.75
N GLY A 170 19.94 9.31 37.78
CA GLY A 170 19.96 10.76 37.65
C GLY A 170 19.08 11.29 36.49
N PRO A 171 19.10 12.61 36.25
CA PRO A 171 18.37 13.22 35.13
C PRO A 171 18.85 12.66 33.79
N HIS A 172 17.92 12.31 32.89
CA HIS A 172 18.21 11.84 31.54
C HIS A 172 17.29 12.50 30.52
N ASP A 173 17.84 12.89 29.37
CA ASP A 173 17.15 13.64 28.32
C ASP A 173 16.64 12.72 27.21
N PHE A 174 15.35 12.85 26.87
CA PHE A 174 14.72 12.17 25.75
C PHE A 174 14.26 13.17 24.70
N TRP A 175 14.54 12.91 23.44
CA TRP A 175 14.22 13.79 22.31
C TRP A 175 13.05 13.23 21.51
N GLY A 176 12.22 14.12 21.00
CA GLY A 176 11.13 13.80 20.09
C GLY A 176 9.86 14.57 20.36
N ASN A 177 8.97 14.57 19.37
CA ASN A 177 7.62 15.09 19.48
C ASN A 177 6.62 13.92 19.61
N PHE A 178 5.33 14.25 19.51
CA PHE A 178 4.25 13.27 19.53
C PHE A 178 4.37 12.17 18.45
N GLN A 179 4.83 12.50 17.23
CA GLN A 179 5.01 11.52 16.16
C GLN A 179 6.11 10.52 16.53
N VAL A 180 7.26 11.03 17.03
CA VAL A 180 8.37 10.20 17.54
C VAL A 180 7.90 9.30 18.68
N TYR A 181 7.16 9.86 19.63
CA TYR A 181 6.59 9.09 20.75
C TYR A 181 5.77 7.89 20.23
N SER A 182 5.09 8.05 19.09
CA SER A 182 4.23 7.04 18.49
C SER A 182 4.96 6.07 17.54
N TRP A 183 6.28 6.13 17.37
CA TRP A 183 7.02 5.24 16.45
C TRP A 183 6.83 3.74 16.74
N PHE A 184 6.55 3.36 17.99
CA PHE A 184 6.23 1.96 18.34
C PHE A 184 4.81 1.51 17.92
N ARG A 185 4.04 2.37 17.23
CA ARG A 185 2.67 2.10 16.76
C ARG A 185 2.54 1.90 15.25
N ALA A 186 3.57 2.18 14.46
CA ALA A 186 3.56 2.07 12.99
C ALA A 186 2.44 2.89 12.29
N LYS A 187 2.03 4.01 12.89
CA LYS A 187 1.01 4.93 12.35
C LYS A 187 1.60 6.24 11.79
N SER A 188 2.89 6.24 11.50
CA SER A 188 3.66 7.44 11.16
C SER A 188 4.59 7.16 9.96
N VAL A 189 5.16 8.19 9.33
CA VAL A 189 5.83 8.12 8.01
C VAL A 189 7.35 7.84 8.12
N GLU A 190 7.84 7.47 9.30
CA GLU A 190 9.27 7.28 9.61
C GLU A 190 9.78 5.86 9.32
N PRO A 191 11.08 5.56 9.47
CA PRO A 191 11.63 4.27 9.07
C PRO A 191 10.96 3.08 9.76
N ASN A 192 10.22 2.28 8.98
CA ASN A 192 9.61 1.00 9.35
C ASN A 192 10.56 0.05 10.10
N LEU A 193 11.85 0.11 9.80
CA LEU A 193 12.88 -0.67 10.50
C LEU A 193 12.99 -0.25 11.98
N VAL A 194 13.06 1.06 12.25
CA VAL A 194 13.14 1.60 13.61
C VAL A 194 11.85 1.30 14.37
N MET A 195 10.70 1.43 13.70
CA MET A 195 9.40 1.06 14.26
C MET A 195 9.36 -0.43 14.64
N SER A 196 9.80 -1.32 13.75
CA SER A 196 9.86 -2.77 14.01
C SER A 196 10.76 -3.10 15.21
N ALA A 197 11.90 -2.41 15.34
CA ALA A 197 12.80 -2.56 16.48
C ALA A 197 12.16 -2.12 17.82
N LEU A 198 11.46 -0.99 17.82
CA LEU A 198 10.73 -0.48 18.99
C LEU A 198 9.54 -1.36 19.37
N MET A 199 8.80 -1.87 18.39
CA MET A 199 7.72 -2.83 18.63
C MET A 199 8.27 -4.12 19.23
N ALA A 200 9.41 -4.62 18.73
CA ALA A 200 10.07 -5.80 19.26
C ALA A 200 10.50 -5.61 20.71
N LEU A 201 11.00 -4.41 21.05
CA LEU A 201 11.31 -4.02 22.42
C LEU A 201 10.07 -4.04 23.32
N GLU A 202 8.93 -3.50 22.88
CA GLU A 202 7.66 -3.56 23.64
C GLU A 202 7.26 -5.00 23.95
N VAL A 203 7.25 -5.88 22.95
CA VAL A 203 6.91 -7.30 23.13
C VAL A 203 7.86 -7.97 24.10
N TRP A 204 9.16 -7.76 23.93
CA TRP A 204 10.16 -8.34 24.81
C TRP A 204 9.98 -7.85 26.26
N MET A 205 9.83 -6.55 26.49
CA MET A 205 9.60 -6.00 27.84
C MET A 205 8.36 -6.60 28.50
N GLU A 206 7.29 -6.77 27.73
CA GLU A 206 6.06 -7.40 28.21
C GLU A 206 6.32 -8.83 28.71
N THR A 207 7.03 -9.64 27.93
CA THR A 207 7.39 -11.02 28.34
C THR A 207 8.25 -11.04 29.61
N GLN A 208 9.14 -10.06 29.80
CA GLN A 208 9.96 -9.97 31.02
C GLN A 208 9.11 -9.66 32.27
N ILE A 209 8.13 -8.77 32.15
CA ILE A 209 7.20 -8.44 33.24
C ILE A 209 6.23 -9.60 33.54
N GLU A 210 5.79 -10.32 32.52
CA GLU A 210 5.01 -11.55 32.67
C GLU A 210 5.81 -12.62 33.42
N ALA A 211 7.11 -12.75 33.11
CA ALA A 211 8.07 -13.61 33.81
C ALA A 211 8.48 -13.09 35.21
N ALA A 212 7.80 -12.06 35.74
CA ALA A 212 8.00 -11.49 37.07
C ALA A 212 9.39 -10.91 37.33
N ARG A 213 10.08 -10.42 36.28
CA ARG A 213 11.30 -9.61 36.44
C ARG A 213 10.98 -8.30 37.17
N ASN A 214 11.93 -7.80 37.97
CA ASN A 214 11.76 -6.53 38.66
C ASN A 214 11.56 -5.39 37.63
N ALA A 215 10.43 -4.67 37.73
CA ALA A 215 10.05 -3.63 36.80
C ALA A 215 10.95 -2.38 36.89
N GLU A 216 11.42 -2.03 38.09
CA GLU A 216 12.23 -0.84 38.35
C GLU A 216 13.62 -1.00 37.70
N GLU A 217 14.27 -2.15 37.91
CA GLU A 217 15.55 -2.50 37.29
C GLU A 217 15.42 -2.60 35.76
N LEU A 218 14.31 -3.17 35.26
CA LEU A 218 14.07 -3.30 33.82
C LEU A 218 13.86 -1.95 33.14
N PHE A 219 13.02 -1.08 33.71
CA PHE A 219 12.75 0.25 33.16
C PHE A 219 14.03 1.09 33.17
N GLU A 220 14.76 1.08 34.28
CA GLU A 220 16.05 1.77 34.40
C GLU A 220 17.04 1.31 33.33
N LYS A 221 17.21 -0.01 33.16
CA LYS A 221 18.14 -0.60 32.18
C LYS A 221 17.87 -0.14 30.74
N ILE A 222 16.60 0.08 30.41
CA ILE A 222 16.15 0.42 29.06
C ILE A 222 16.21 1.94 28.86
N LEU A 223 15.71 2.71 29.81
CA LEU A 223 15.65 4.17 29.74
C LEU A 223 17.05 4.81 29.66
N VAL A 224 18.00 4.33 30.47
CA VAL A 224 19.36 4.92 30.57
C VAL A 224 20.15 4.83 29.26
N LYS A 225 19.79 3.93 28.34
CA LYS A 225 20.53 3.70 27.08
C LYS A 225 19.85 4.31 25.85
N SER A 226 18.70 4.96 26.01
CA SER A 226 17.94 5.55 24.91
C SER A 226 17.83 7.07 25.05
N ASP A 227 17.88 7.77 23.93
CA ASP A 227 17.66 9.21 23.87
C ASP A 227 16.30 9.54 23.22
N CYS A 228 15.46 8.53 22.94
CA CYS A 228 14.21 8.69 22.18
C CYS A 228 12.98 8.60 23.07
N VAL A 229 12.05 9.55 22.95
CA VAL A 229 10.78 9.60 23.72
C VAL A 229 9.84 8.41 23.46
N ALA A 230 10.02 7.66 22.37
CA ALA A 230 9.29 6.42 22.12
C ALA A 230 9.55 5.37 23.22
N VAL A 231 10.75 5.34 23.82
CA VAL A 231 11.13 4.35 24.84
C VAL A 231 10.44 4.59 26.18
N PRO A 232 10.36 5.82 26.71
CA PRO A 232 9.42 6.17 27.79
C PRO A 232 7.97 5.82 27.45
N GLY A 233 7.54 5.99 26.19
CA GLY A 233 6.20 5.61 25.73
C GLY A 233 5.94 4.10 25.82
N ILE A 234 6.91 3.28 25.42
CA ILE A 234 6.85 1.81 25.60
C ILE A 234 6.75 1.47 27.09
N CYS A 235 7.61 2.05 27.93
CA CYS A 235 7.60 1.80 29.38
C CYS A 235 6.24 2.17 30.01
N LEU A 236 5.66 3.32 29.62
CA LEU A 236 4.32 3.70 30.06
C LEU A 236 3.25 2.72 29.55
N GLY A 237 3.32 2.29 28.30
CA GLY A 237 2.45 1.26 27.74
C GLY A 237 2.48 -0.05 28.56
N ILE A 238 3.66 -0.52 28.93
CA ILE A 238 3.82 -1.69 29.81
C ILE A 238 3.18 -1.44 31.19
N ALA A 239 3.35 -0.24 31.75
CA ALA A 239 2.73 0.11 33.02
C ALA A 239 1.21 0.23 32.95
N LEU A 240 0.64 0.67 31.82
CA LEU A 240 -0.80 0.68 31.57
C LEU A 240 -1.38 -0.74 31.47
N ALA A 241 -0.59 -1.68 30.94
CA ALA A 241 -0.96 -3.09 30.86
C ALA A 241 -0.88 -3.80 32.22
N TYR A 242 0.18 -3.55 33.00
CA TYR A 242 0.45 -4.21 34.29
C TYR A 242 0.65 -3.18 35.42
N PRO A 243 -0.36 -2.37 35.76
CA PRO A 243 -0.21 -1.29 36.74
C PRO A 243 0.22 -1.81 38.12
N GLU A 244 -0.29 -2.96 38.53
CA GLU A 244 0.04 -3.59 39.83
C GLU A 244 1.53 -3.96 39.97
N LYS A 245 2.24 -4.18 38.85
CA LYS A 245 3.67 -4.56 38.86
C LYS A 245 4.61 -3.37 38.60
N CYS A 246 4.13 -2.36 37.87
CA CYS A 246 4.99 -1.35 37.26
C CYS A 246 4.78 0.06 37.82
N LEU A 247 3.88 0.25 38.79
CA LEU A 247 3.51 1.58 39.29
C LEU A 247 4.74 2.37 39.77
N LYS A 248 5.61 1.78 40.60
CA LYS A 248 6.80 2.49 41.09
C LYS A 248 7.82 2.78 39.98
N ALA A 249 8.01 1.84 39.05
CA ALA A 249 8.92 1.98 37.91
C ALA A 249 8.49 3.08 36.93
N ALA A 250 7.18 3.29 36.76
CA ALA A 250 6.62 4.29 35.86
C ALA A 250 6.59 5.72 36.45
N LEU A 251 6.91 5.88 37.75
CA LEU A 251 6.79 7.16 38.46
C LEU A 251 7.58 8.30 37.79
N PRO A 252 8.84 8.12 37.35
CA PRO A 252 9.58 9.16 36.62
C PRO A 252 8.88 9.61 35.34
N ILE A 253 8.20 8.70 34.66
CA ILE A 253 7.56 8.93 33.36
C ILE A 253 6.26 9.71 33.56
N VAL A 254 5.40 9.27 34.48
CA VAL A 254 4.12 9.95 34.77
C VAL A 254 4.29 11.30 35.46
N SER A 255 5.49 11.58 35.97
CA SER A 255 5.85 12.87 36.57
C SER A 255 6.20 13.96 35.53
N SER A 256 6.14 13.65 34.23
CA SER A 256 6.41 14.61 33.15
C SER A 256 5.13 14.99 32.40
N PRO A 257 4.67 16.26 32.45
CA PRO A 257 3.45 16.68 31.74
C PRO A 257 3.60 16.60 30.21
N MET A 258 4.83 16.59 29.70
CA MET A 258 5.10 16.38 28.28
C MET A 258 4.73 14.98 27.83
N ILE A 259 5.00 13.96 28.65
CA ILE A 259 4.57 12.58 28.40
C ILE A 259 3.04 12.48 28.43
N TRP A 260 2.36 13.24 29.31
CA TRP A 260 0.91 13.27 29.31
C TRP A 260 0.32 13.77 27.99
N ASN A 261 0.88 14.86 27.45
CA ASN A 261 0.44 15.41 26.18
C ASN A 261 0.62 14.39 25.03
N MET A 262 1.79 13.76 24.96
CA MET A 262 2.10 12.77 23.91
C MET A 262 1.26 11.49 24.06
N ASP A 263 1.06 10.98 25.27
CA ASP A 263 0.31 9.73 25.49
C ASP A 263 -1.20 9.88 25.24
N ILE A 264 -1.78 11.03 25.61
CA ILE A 264 -3.19 11.32 25.30
C ILE A 264 -3.38 11.43 23.79
N SER A 265 -2.47 12.10 23.09
CA SER A 265 -2.49 12.19 21.63
C SER A 265 -2.33 10.80 20.99
N ARG A 266 -1.49 9.94 21.58
CA ARG A 266 -1.26 8.56 21.13
C ARG A 266 -2.53 7.73 21.26
N TYR A 267 -3.26 7.89 22.36
CA TYR A 267 -4.55 7.23 22.55
C TYR A 267 -5.60 7.68 21.52
N VAL A 268 -5.66 8.96 21.19
CA VAL A 268 -6.55 9.46 20.11
C VAL A 268 -6.19 8.81 18.78
N LEU A 269 -4.90 8.67 18.46
CA LEU A 269 -4.48 7.91 17.28
C LEU A 269 -4.83 6.43 17.36
N ASP A 270 -4.77 5.79 18.53
CA ASP A 270 -5.16 4.37 18.66
C ASP A 270 -6.65 4.15 18.33
N LEU A 271 -7.53 5.12 18.62
CA LEU A 271 -8.97 5.05 18.31
C LEU A 271 -9.29 4.97 16.80
N SER A 272 -8.37 5.40 15.92
CA SER A 272 -8.57 5.31 14.47
C SER A 272 -8.39 3.91 13.89
N GLY A 273 -8.02 2.91 14.72
CA GLY A 273 -7.80 1.53 14.29
C GLY A 273 -6.53 1.34 13.43
N THR A 274 -6.24 0.11 13.06
CA THR A 274 -5.11 -0.25 12.18
C THR A 274 -5.53 -0.06 10.73
N PHE A 275 -4.81 0.77 9.97
CA PHE A 275 -5.01 0.84 8.53
C PHE A 275 -4.25 -0.31 7.86
N SER A 276 -4.97 -1.24 7.26
CA SER A 276 -4.41 -2.36 6.48
C SER A 276 -4.56 -2.09 4.98
N PHE A 277 -3.45 -2.07 4.25
CA PHE A 277 -3.46 -2.02 2.79
C PHE A 277 -2.55 -3.12 2.24
N ASP A 278 -3.13 -4.30 2.01
CA ASP A 278 -2.44 -5.48 1.47
C ASP A 278 -3.36 -6.20 0.47
N PRO A 279 -3.59 -5.60 -0.71
CA PRO A 279 -4.49 -6.18 -1.71
C PRO A 279 -4.01 -7.54 -2.24
N LEU A 280 -2.76 -7.92 -1.96
CA LEU A 280 -2.15 -9.19 -2.38
C LEU A 280 -2.08 -10.22 -1.23
N GLU A 281 -2.59 -9.90 -0.03
CA GLU A 281 -2.48 -10.70 1.21
C GLU A 281 -1.05 -11.20 1.53
N THR A 282 -0.01 -10.53 1.01
CA THR A 282 1.40 -10.95 1.14
C THR A 282 1.93 -10.89 2.56
N ASN A 283 1.30 -10.08 3.40
CA ASN A 283 1.65 -9.80 4.78
C ASN A 283 0.51 -10.15 5.75
N LYS A 284 -0.47 -10.96 5.33
CA LYS A 284 -1.63 -11.34 6.16
C LYS A 284 -1.26 -11.79 7.57
N LEU A 285 -0.27 -12.68 7.70
CA LEU A 285 0.23 -13.15 9.00
C LEU A 285 0.80 -12.02 9.88
N ILE A 286 1.38 -10.98 9.27
CA ILE A 286 1.88 -9.82 9.99
C ILE A 286 0.70 -8.97 10.47
N TYR A 287 -0.29 -8.72 9.61
CA TYR A 287 -1.49 -7.97 9.97
C TYR A 287 -2.33 -8.67 11.04
N ASP A 288 -2.55 -9.99 10.94
CA ASP A 288 -3.24 -10.78 11.98
C ASP A 288 -2.54 -10.61 13.34
N TRP A 289 -1.20 -10.64 13.32
CA TRP A 289 -0.40 -10.47 14.53
C TRP A 289 -0.51 -9.05 15.10
N LEU A 290 -0.56 -8.03 14.24
CA LEU A 290 -0.78 -6.63 14.63
C LEU A 290 -2.18 -6.40 15.21
N GLU A 291 -3.22 -6.96 14.59
CA GLU A 291 -4.59 -6.89 15.11
C GLU A 291 -4.68 -7.51 16.51
N GLU A 292 -3.99 -8.63 16.74
CA GLU A 292 -3.99 -9.27 18.05
C GLU A 292 -3.23 -8.46 19.10
N ARG A 293 -2.20 -7.72 18.68
CA ARG A 293 -1.55 -6.73 19.56
C ARG A 293 -2.45 -5.56 19.90
N ASP A 294 -3.30 -5.14 18.97
CA ASP A 294 -4.20 -4.00 19.18
C ASP A 294 -5.32 -4.32 20.19
N LYS A 295 -5.51 -5.59 20.56
CA LYS A 295 -6.40 -6.03 21.65
C LYS A 295 -5.78 -5.94 23.05
N ARG A 296 -4.49 -5.64 23.18
CA ARG A 296 -3.81 -5.63 24.50
C ARG A 296 -4.28 -4.44 25.36
N PRO A 297 -4.27 -4.56 26.71
CA PRO A 297 -4.91 -3.56 27.58
C PRO A 297 -4.40 -2.13 27.37
N GLN A 298 -3.11 -1.95 27.12
CA GLN A 298 -2.46 -0.67 26.87
C GLN A 298 -2.98 0.07 25.62
N ARG A 299 -3.72 -0.61 24.74
CA ARG A 299 -4.32 -0.04 23.52
C ARG A 299 -5.66 0.65 23.78
N SER A 300 -6.31 0.27 24.87
CA SER A 300 -7.59 0.85 25.32
C SER A 300 -7.42 1.82 26.51
N ARG A 301 -6.18 2.15 26.86
CA ARG A 301 -5.83 2.93 28.05
C ARG A 301 -4.85 4.05 27.70
N GLU A 302 -4.84 5.05 28.55
CA GLU A 302 -3.91 6.18 28.53
C GLU A 302 -3.51 6.62 29.93
N ILE A 303 -2.55 7.54 30.01
CA ILE A 303 -1.87 7.95 31.22
C ILE A 303 -2.81 8.33 32.38
N ARG A 304 -3.99 8.90 32.13
CA ARG A 304 -4.95 9.22 33.21
C ARG A 304 -5.50 7.98 33.87
N ASN A 305 -5.62 6.85 33.15
CA ASN A 305 -6.02 5.58 33.73
C ASN A 305 -5.00 5.06 34.76
N ILE A 306 -3.70 5.27 34.55
CA ILE A 306 -2.68 4.90 35.56
C ILE A 306 -2.55 5.95 36.66
N ALA A 307 -2.79 7.24 36.38
CA ALA A 307 -2.78 8.30 37.39
C ALA A 307 -3.76 8.02 38.54
N VAL A 308 -4.96 7.51 38.23
CA VAL A 308 -5.93 7.06 39.23
C VAL A 308 -5.36 5.94 40.11
N ARG A 309 -4.54 5.03 39.56
CA ARG A 309 -3.91 3.94 40.32
C ARG A 309 -2.86 4.42 41.32
N TYR A 310 -2.16 5.53 41.04
CA TYR A 310 -1.25 6.14 42.01
C TYR A 310 -2.00 6.67 43.23
N MET A 311 -3.06 7.44 43.01
CA MET A 311 -3.84 8.05 44.09
C MET A 311 -4.59 7.05 44.96
N LEU A 312 -4.89 5.88 44.40
CA LEU A 312 -5.53 4.77 45.09
C LEU A 312 -4.53 3.68 45.52
N SER A 313 -3.23 3.93 45.37
CA SER A 313 -2.22 2.97 45.82
C SER A 313 -2.30 2.86 47.35
N GLY A 314 -2.16 1.64 47.89
CA GLY A 314 -2.09 1.44 49.35
C GLY A 314 -0.78 1.92 49.98
N ASP A 315 0.06 2.64 49.23
CA ASP A 315 1.38 3.10 49.62
C ASP A 315 1.40 4.65 49.69
N ASP A 316 1.38 5.17 50.92
CA ASP A 316 1.39 6.60 51.20
C ASP A 316 2.59 7.33 50.58
N ASN A 317 3.73 6.65 50.44
CA ASN A 317 4.91 7.24 49.83
C ASN A 317 4.71 7.46 48.33
N ILE A 318 4.17 6.46 47.62
CA ILE A 318 3.84 6.57 46.18
C ILE A 318 2.80 7.66 45.93
N ILE A 319 1.76 7.72 46.78
CA ILE A 319 0.77 8.80 46.73
C ILE A 319 1.48 10.15 46.85
N SER A 320 2.27 10.35 47.91
CA SER A 320 2.91 11.64 48.20
C SER A 320 3.84 12.10 47.07
N LEU A 321 4.61 11.19 46.47
CA LEU A 321 5.50 11.49 45.36
C LEU A 321 4.73 11.92 44.11
N PHE A 322 3.65 11.21 43.77
CA PHE A 322 2.82 11.57 42.60
C PHE A 322 2.06 12.88 42.81
N GLN A 323 1.55 13.13 44.02
CA GLN A 323 0.94 14.42 44.40
C GLN A 323 1.94 15.58 44.27
N GLN A 324 3.18 15.38 44.69
CA GLN A 324 4.21 16.40 44.56
C GLN A 324 4.58 16.63 43.09
N ALA A 325 4.79 15.56 42.31
CA ALA A 325 5.11 15.65 40.90
C ALA A 325 4.05 16.44 40.11
N THR A 326 2.78 16.10 40.28
CA THR A 326 1.66 16.80 39.61
C THR A 326 1.55 18.27 40.02
N LYS A 327 1.81 18.62 41.29
CA LYS A 327 1.87 20.03 41.73
C LYS A 327 2.96 20.82 41.02
N ASP A 328 4.07 20.18 40.66
CA ASP A 328 5.23 20.82 40.03
C ASP A 328 5.15 20.88 38.48
N PHE A 329 4.03 20.44 37.87
CA PHE A 329 3.88 20.48 36.39
C PHE A 329 3.95 21.89 35.79
N ASP A 330 3.60 22.93 36.54
CA ASP A 330 3.71 24.32 36.12
C ASP A 330 5.16 24.83 36.08
N LYS A 331 6.09 24.10 36.71
CA LYS A 331 7.54 24.35 36.67
C LYS A 331 8.24 23.62 35.51
N ASN A 332 7.65 22.53 35.03
CA ASN A 332 8.20 21.66 33.98
C ASN A 332 7.30 21.64 32.74
N LEU A 333 7.04 22.80 32.14
CA LEU A 333 6.08 22.96 31.05
C LEU A 333 6.49 22.17 29.77
N PRO A 334 5.52 21.63 29.01
CA PRO A 334 5.78 20.77 27.85
C PRO A 334 6.11 21.56 26.58
N PHE A 335 7.31 22.12 26.50
CA PHE A 335 7.81 22.82 25.31
C PHE A 335 8.34 21.82 24.26
N PHE A 336 8.12 22.07 22.97
CA PHE A 336 8.67 21.26 21.88
C PHE A 336 9.86 21.91 21.20
N THR A 337 9.92 23.25 21.19
CA THR A 337 11.00 24.03 20.57
C THR A 337 11.56 25.10 21.50
N LYS A 338 12.74 25.65 21.16
CA LYS A 338 13.31 26.80 21.86
C LYS A 338 12.43 28.05 21.73
N GLY A 339 11.81 28.26 20.57
CA GLY A 339 10.88 29.38 20.35
C GLY A 339 9.71 29.34 21.34
N ASP A 340 9.17 28.14 21.61
CA ASP A 340 8.08 27.98 22.59
C ASP A 340 8.48 28.44 24.00
N GLN A 341 9.76 28.24 24.38
CA GLN A 341 10.29 28.64 25.69
C GLN A 341 10.46 30.16 25.83
N GLU A 342 10.56 30.88 24.72
CA GLU A 342 10.77 32.33 24.68
C GLU A 342 9.47 33.11 24.46
N ASP A 343 8.39 32.47 23.95
CA ASP A 343 7.09 33.11 23.72
C ASP A 343 6.24 33.21 25.01
N PRO A 344 6.00 34.43 25.54
CA PRO A 344 5.17 34.62 26.73
C PRO A 344 3.73 34.10 26.58
N LYS A 345 3.17 34.11 25.36
CA LYS A 345 1.82 33.60 25.10
C LYS A 345 1.79 32.08 25.23
N MET A 346 2.77 31.40 24.65
CA MET A 346 2.91 29.94 24.75
C MET A 346 3.16 29.51 26.20
N ILE A 347 4.02 30.21 26.95
CA ILE A 347 4.24 29.95 28.38
C ILE A 347 2.93 30.09 29.17
N ALA A 348 2.16 31.15 28.95
CA ALA A 348 0.89 31.37 29.63
C ALA A 348 -0.14 30.29 29.29
N TYR A 349 -0.23 29.92 28.01
CA TYR A 349 -1.09 28.84 27.53
C TYR A 349 -0.71 27.51 28.19
N LEU A 350 0.56 27.12 28.18
CA LEU A 350 1.01 25.86 28.76
C LEU A 350 0.80 25.80 30.27
N LYS A 351 1.04 26.90 31.01
CA LYS A 351 0.74 26.98 32.45
C LYS A 351 -0.74 26.72 32.75
N GLU A 352 -1.61 27.22 31.89
CA GLU A 352 -3.04 26.99 32.01
C GLU A 352 -3.43 25.57 31.58
N ASP A 353 -2.80 25.05 30.52
CA ASP A 353 -3.08 23.73 29.97
C ASP A 353 -2.72 22.61 30.97
N VAL A 354 -1.54 22.67 31.61
CA VAL A 354 -1.08 21.63 32.54
C VAL A 354 -2.00 21.45 33.75
N LYS A 355 -2.79 22.46 34.14
CA LYS A 355 -3.80 22.34 35.21
C LYS A 355 -4.76 21.19 34.97
N LYS A 356 -5.05 20.84 33.71
CA LYS A 356 -5.91 19.70 33.34
C LYS A 356 -5.32 18.34 33.76
N PHE A 357 -4.00 18.27 33.94
CA PHE A 357 -3.31 17.09 34.43
C PHE A 357 -3.16 17.12 35.96
N GLN A 358 -2.94 18.30 36.55
CA GLN A 358 -2.77 18.46 38.00
C GLN A 358 -3.97 17.97 38.81
N ILE A 359 -5.19 18.01 38.25
CA ILE A 359 -6.40 17.51 38.93
C ILE A 359 -6.29 16.05 39.38
N TYR A 360 -5.50 15.23 38.66
CA TYR A 360 -5.34 13.82 38.98
C TYR A 360 -4.48 13.59 40.23
N GLY A 361 -3.71 14.57 40.66
CA GLY A 361 -2.90 14.52 41.89
C GLY A 361 -3.62 15.00 43.15
N ASP A 362 -4.88 15.45 43.07
CA ASP A 362 -5.63 15.90 44.26
C ASP A 362 -6.76 14.93 44.61
N LEU A 363 -6.64 14.27 45.77
CA LEU A 363 -7.65 13.33 46.30
C LEU A 363 -9.05 13.97 46.42
N LYS A 364 -9.15 15.29 46.58
CA LYS A 364 -10.44 15.98 46.69
C LYS A 364 -11.29 15.88 45.43
N ASN A 365 -10.64 15.70 44.28
CA ASN A 365 -11.29 15.56 42.98
C ASN A 365 -11.85 14.14 42.76
N TYR A 366 -11.48 13.16 43.60
CA TYR A 366 -11.97 11.79 43.46
C TYR A 366 -13.33 11.65 44.15
N LYS A 367 -14.33 11.19 43.40
CA LYS A 367 -15.70 10.94 43.88
C LYS A 367 -16.11 9.50 43.61
N GLN A 368 -16.90 8.95 44.52
CA GLN A 368 -17.52 7.64 44.34
C GLN A 368 -18.92 7.83 43.76
N ARG A 369 -19.25 7.04 42.74
CA ARG A 369 -20.58 6.98 42.13
C ARG A 369 -21.04 5.54 42.04
N GLN A 370 -22.29 5.28 42.41
CA GLN A 370 -22.88 3.95 42.24
C GLN A 370 -23.21 3.71 40.76
N ALA A 371 -22.66 2.67 40.17
CA ALA A 371 -22.89 2.25 38.79
C ALA A 371 -23.40 0.79 38.78
N GLY A 372 -24.70 0.61 38.97
CA GLY A 372 -25.31 -0.72 39.12
C GLY A 372 -24.75 -1.47 40.33
N ASN A 373 -24.16 -2.64 40.10
CA ASN A 373 -23.54 -3.48 41.15
C ASN A 373 -22.09 -3.09 41.48
N TYR A 374 -21.53 -2.06 40.84
CA TYR A 374 -20.16 -1.61 41.03
C TYR A 374 -20.11 -0.19 41.60
N VAL A 375 -19.05 0.14 42.33
CA VAL A 375 -18.72 1.51 42.72
C VAL A 375 -17.67 2.03 41.74
N GLU A 376 -18.01 3.07 41.00
CA GLU A 376 -17.09 3.75 40.10
C GLU A 376 -16.38 4.89 40.85
N ILE A 377 -15.08 5.01 40.66
CA ILE A 377 -14.30 6.16 41.14
C ILE A 377 -14.04 7.07 39.95
N ILE A 378 -14.59 8.27 39.99
CA ILE A 378 -14.43 9.28 38.95
C ILE A 378 -13.57 10.44 39.47
N VAL A 379 -12.72 10.98 38.59
CA VAL A 379 -12.02 12.25 38.85
C VAL A 379 -12.90 13.37 38.33
N GLU A 380 -13.50 14.13 39.23
CA GLU A 380 -14.35 15.26 38.92
C GLU A 380 -13.49 16.55 38.91
N PRO A 381 -13.28 17.19 37.75
CA PRO A 381 -12.50 18.43 37.68
C PRO A 381 -13.18 19.55 38.48
N PRO A 382 -12.41 20.51 39.04
CA PRO A 382 -12.97 21.74 39.60
C PRO A 382 -13.85 22.50 38.59
N GLU A 383 -14.87 23.22 39.07
CA GLU A 383 -15.86 23.91 38.23
C GLU A 383 -15.24 24.89 37.21
N GLU A 384 -14.16 25.57 37.58
CA GLU A 384 -13.41 26.46 36.67
C GLU A 384 -12.85 25.69 35.46
N ILE A 385 -12.29 24.50 35.70
CA ILE A 385 -11.74 23.64 34.64
C ILE A 385 -12.87 23.00 33.83
N LYS A 386 -13.99 22.61 34.47
CA LYS A 386 -15.17 22.09 33.76
C LYS A 386 -15.70 23.11 32.75
N LYS A 387 -15.97 24.34 33.19
CA LYS A 387 -16.51 25.40 32.32
C LYS A 387 -15.59 25.73 31.14
N ARG A 388 -14.28 25.82 31.38
CA ARG A 388 -13.27 26.00 30.33
C ARG A 388 -13.27 24.84 29.34
N ASN A 389 -13.31 23.60 29.84
CA ASN A 389 -13.34 22.42 28.99
C ASN A 389 -14.64 22.33 28.19
N GLU A 390 -15.78 22.78 28.71
CA GLU A 390 -17.05 22.86 27.98
C GLU A 390 -16.96 23.82 26.78
N GLU A 391 -16.30 24.96 26.90
CA GLU A 391 -16.05 25.90 25.80
C GLU A 391 -15.14 25.28 24.70
N PHE A 392 -14.07 24.59 25.09
CA PHE A 392 -13.21 23.84 24.16
C PHE A 392 -13.90 22.61 23.55
N LEU A 393 -14.74 21.92 24.32
CA LEU A 393 -15.55 20.80 23.86
C LEU A 393 -16.60 21.29 22.85
N ALA A 394 -17.21 22.46 23.04
CA ALA A 394 -18.15 23.02 22.07
C ALA A 394 -17.49 23.25 20.71
N LEU A 395 -16.28 23.84 20.69
CA LEU A 395 -15.48 24.00 19.47
C LEU A 395 -15.11 22.64 18.84
N ASN A 396 -14.70 21.65 19.65
CA ASN A 396 -14.36 20.31 19.16
C ASN A 396 -15.59 19.50 18.71
N VAL A 397 -16.77 19.78 19.25
CA VAL A 397 -18.05 19.18 18.82
C VAL A 397 -18.41 19.70 17.43
N GLU A 398 -18.22 21.00 17.15
CA GLU A 398 -18.39 21.54 15.79
C GLU A 398 -17.41 20.91 14.80
N TRP A 399 -16.12 20.80 15.16
CA TRP A 399 -15.12 20.10 14.34
C TRP A 399 -15.43 18.61 14.17
N GLY A 400 -15.87 17.94 15.22
CA GLY A 400 -16.27 16.53 15.18
C GLY A 400 -17.53 16.30 14.34
N ARG A 401 -18.48 17.23 14.35
CA ARG A 401 -19.67 17.23 13.49
C ARG A 401 -19.26 17.41 12.03
N LEU A 402 -18.42 18.40 11.74
CA LEU A 402 -17.90 18.68 10.39
C LEU A 402 -17.14 17.49 9.82
N PHE A 403 -16.21 16.93 10.58
CA PHE A 403 -15.45 15.74 10.17
C PHE A 403 -16.37 14.52 10.03
N GLY A 404 -17.40 14.41 10.87
CA GLY A 404 -18.45 13.40 10.74
C GLY A 404 -19.21 13.48 9.42
N VAL A 405 -19.60 14.69 8.98
CA VAL A 405 -20.28 14.92 7.69
C VAL A 405 -19.35 14.61 6.52
N TYR A 406 -18.09 15.06 6.58
CA TYR A 406 -17.07 14.77 5.57
C TYR A 406 -16.87 13.26 5.39
N LEU A 407 -16.63 12.52 6.47
CA LEU A 407 -16.44 11.06 6.42
C LEU A 407 -17.70 10.33 5.96
N TRP A 408 -18.88 10.83 6.33
CA TRP A 408 -20.15 10.28 5.86
C TRP A 408 -20.28 10.42 4.34
N ALA A 409 -19.95 11.61 3.79
CA ALA A 409 -20.01 11.86 2.35
C ALA A 409 -19.02 10.99 1.57
N GLU A 410 -17.77 10.92 2.02
CA GLU A 410 -16.73 10.10 1.39
C GLU A 410 -17.13 8.61 1.33
N LYS A 411 -17.61 8.06 2.46
CA LYS A 411 -18.08 6.66 2.50
C LYS A 411 -19.33 6.44 1.66
N THR A 412 -20.27 7.38 1.65
CA THR A 412 -21.50 7.28 0.84
C THR A 412 -21.19 7.28 -0.65
N ILE A 413 -20.26 8.13 -1.11
CA ILE A 413 -19.78 8.17 -2.51
C ILE A 413 -19.06 6.88 -2.90
N THR A 414 -18.29 6.30 -1.96
CA THR A 414 -17.54 5.07 -2.19
C THR A 414 -18.46 3.85 -2.27
N ASP A 415 -19.38 3.71 -1.33
CA ASP A 415 -20.27 2.55 -1.23
C ASP A 415 -21.50 2.65 -2.15
N GLY A 416 -21.81 3.85 -2.65
CA GLY A 416 -22.99 4.12 -3.47
C GLY A 416 -24.32 4.07 -2.71
N ARG A 417 -24.29 4.08 -1.38
CA ARG A 417 -25.47 3.98 -0.51
C ARG A 417 -25.27 4.80 0.78
N PRO A 418 -26.34 5.33 1.39
CA PRO A 418 -26.23 6.14 2.60
C PRO A 418 -25.71 5.31 3.77
N GLN A 419 -24.85 5.92 4.59
CA GLN A 419 -24.26 5.28 5.77
C GLN A 419 -25.19 5.41 6.99
N GLU A 420 -25.26 4.37 7.82
CA GLU A 420 -26.16 4.30 9.00
C GLU A 420 -25.97 5.43 10.02
N ARG A 421 -24.81 6.09 10.02
CA ARG A 421 -24.44 7.12 11.00
C ARG A 421 -25.26 8.42 10.87
N MET A 422 -25.82 8.70 9.70
CA MET A 422 -26.55 9.95 9.42
C MET A 422 -27.52 9.73 8.24
N THR A 423 -28.72 10.28 8.31
CA THR A 423 -29.67 10.21 7.17
C THR A 423 -29.28 11.19 6.06
N LEU A 424 -29.87 11.02 4.86
CA LEU A 424 -29.69 11.96 3.76
C LEU A 424 -30.17 13.37 4.14
N GLU A 425 -31.32 13.48 4.81
CA GLU A 425 -31.87 14.74 5.31
C GLU A 425 -30.93 15.43 6.32
N GLU A 426 -30.41 14.67 7.28
CA GLU A 426 -29.49 15.19 8.31
C GLU A 426 -28.18 15.70 7.70
N ALA A 427 -27.65 14.97 6.71
CA ALA A 427 -26.44 15.37 5.99
C ALA A 427 -26.65 16.65 5.19
N VAL A 428 -27.78 16.79 4.48
CA VAL A 428 -28.12 18.02 3.74
C VAL A 428 -28.30 19.19 4.68
N ALA A 429 -28.99 19.02 5.81
CA ALA A 429 -29.17 20.06 6.81
C ALA A 429 -27.80 20.51 7.36
N ALA A 430 -26.93 19.57 7.72
CA ALA A 430 -25.59 19.88 8.21
C ALA A 430 -24.73 20.60 7.15
N ALA A 431 -24.77 20.17 5.89
CA ALA A 431 -24.04 20.84 4.81
C ALA A 431 -24.53 22.28 4.59
N LYS A 432 -25.85 22.51 4.63
CA LYS A 432 -26.43 23.87 4.49
C LYS A 432 -26.10 24.77 5.67
N GLU A 433 -26.02 24.23 6.89
CA GLU A 433 -25.55 25.00 8.06
C GLU A 433 -24.08 25.40 7.96
N LEU A 434 -23.25 24.56 7.34
CA LEU A 434 -21.83 24.85 7.11
C LEU A 434 -21.59 25.83 5.95
N GLN A 435 -22.59 26.03 5.09
CA GLN A 435 -22.47 26.87 3.90
C GLN A 435 -22.53 28.35 4.27
N THR A 436 -21.38 29.04 4.14
CA THR A 436 -21.25 30.48 4.41
C THR A 436 -21.26 31.35 3.16
N SER A 437 -20.99 30.77 1.98
CA SER A 437 -20.98 31.44 0.67
C SER A 437 -21.50 30.48 -0.41
N GLU A 438 -22.05 31.03 -1.50
CA GLU A 438 -22.37 30.32 -2.74
C GLU A 438 -21.27 30.45 -3.81
N ASP A 439 -20.35 31.40 -3.62
CA ASP A 439 -19.19 31.62 -4.49
C ASP A 439 -17.93 31.10 -3.79
N PHE A 440 -17.35 30.03 -4.35
CA PHE A 440 -16.12 29.40 -3.83
C PHE A 440 -14.85 29.96 -4.47
N THR A 441 -14.95 30.89 -5.42
CA THR A 441 -13.79 31.45 -6.14
C THR A 441 -12.96 32.44 -5.29
N GLN A 442 -13.53 32.94 -4.20
CA GLN A 442 -12.91 33.94 -3.30
C GLN A 442 -12.21 33.33 -2.08
N LEU A 443 -12.23 32.00 -1.93
CA LEU A 443 -11.67 31.31 -0.77
C LEU A 443 -10.17 31.07 -0.94
N ASP A 444 -9.40 31.39 0.11
CA ASP A 444 -7.95 31.20 0.14
C ASP A 444 -7.62 29.69 0.13
N GLN A 445 -6.88 29.26 -0.89
CA GLN A 445 -6.59 27.85 -1.15
C GLN A 445 -5.52 27.27 -0.23
N GLU A 446 -4.79 28.12 0.50
CA GLU A 446 -3.76 27.72 1.47
C GLU A 446 -4.30 27.59 2.91
N ASP A 447 -5.56 27.98 3.17
CA ASP A 447 -6.18 27.91 4.50
C ASP A 447 -6.81 26.53 4.78
N ILE A 448 -6.03 25.63 5.39
CA ILE A 448 -6.42 24.24 5.73
C ILE A 448 -7.77 24.15 6.51
N PRO A 449 -8.04 25.01 7.50
CA PRO A 449 -9.35 25.08 8.16
C PRO A 449 -10.52 25.40 7.24
N GLY A 450 -10.32 26.16 6.16
CA GLY A 450 -11.37 26.54 5.19
C GLY A 450 -11.71 25.46 4.16
N VAL A 451 -10.78 24.54 3.87
CA VAL A 451 -10.96 23.49 2.85
C VAL A 451 -11.84 22.34 3.33
N THR A 452 -11.78 21.98 4.61
CA THR A 452 -12.52 20.83 5.17
C THR A 452 -14.06 21.04 5.15
N PRO A 453 -14.61 22.22 5.51
CA PRO A 453 -16.03 22.52 5.31
C PRO A 453 -16.47 22.41 3.85
N LEU A 454 -15.67 22.92 2.91
CA LEU A 454 -15.98 22.83 1.48
C LEU A 454 -16.05 21.38 1.00
N GLN A 455 -15.10 20.53 1.40
CA GLN A 455 -15.12 19.11 1.06
C GLN A 455 -16.36 18.41 1.61
N ALA A 456 -16.81 18.76 2.82
CA ALA A 456 -18.04 18.24 3.38
C ALA A 456 -19.27 18.70 2.57
N ILE A 457 -19.38 19.99 2.24
CA ILE A 457 -20.53 20.55 1.50
C ILE A 457 -20.63 19.95 0.09
N VAL A 458 -19.54 20.00 -0.68
CA VAL A 458 -19.50 19.47 -2.06
C VAL A 458 -19.62 17.95 -2.05
N GLY A 459 -19.01 17.29 -1.06
CA GLY A 459 -19.15 15.86 -0.85
C GLY A 459 -20.60 15.44 -0.61
N VAL A 460 -21.35 16.14 0.24
CA VAL A 460 -22.78 15.85 0.47
C VAL A 460 -23.60 16.07 -0.80
N ALA A 461 -23.36 17.15 -1.55
CA ALA A 461 -24.05 17.40 -2.81
C ALA A 461 -23.84 16.27 -3.83
N ALA A 462 -22.62 15.73 -3.95
CA ALA A 462 -22.35 14.56 -4.79
C ALA A 462 -22.93 13.26 -4.20
N ALA A 463 -22.79 13.06 -2.89
CA ALA A 463 -23.19 11.84 -2.18
C ALA A 463 -24.69 11.57 -2.30
N ILE A 464 -25.55 12.58 -2.13
CA ILE A 464 -27.01 12.38 -2.20
C ILE A 464 -27.47 12.05 -3.62
N LEU A 465 -26.84 12.62 -4.64
CA LEU A 465 -27.15 12.28 -6.04
C LEU A 465 -26.77 10.83 -6.35
N ILE A 466 -25.61 10.38 -5.85
CA ILE A 466 -25.11 9.01 -6.05
C ILE A 466 -25.93 7.98 -5.27
N ALA A 467 -26.30 8.30 -4.03
CA ALA A 467 -26.99 7.38 -3.14
C ALA A 467 -28.47 7.21 -3.50
N ASP A 468 -29.18 8.31 -3.78
CA ASP A 468 -30.60 8.27 -4.17
C ASP A 468 -31.00 9.54 -4.93
N PHE A 469 -30.83 9.47 -6.26
CA PHE A 469 -31.19 10.56 -7.16
C PHE A 469 -32.67 10.94 -7.11
N GLU A 470 -33.55 9.95 -6.99
CA GLU A 470 -35.01 10.14 -6.98
C GLU A 470 -35.48 10.80 -5.70
N TRP A 471 -34.88 10.42 -4.57
CA TRP A 471 -35.06 11.13 -3.31
C TRP A 471 -34.59 12.59 -3.42
N ALA A 472 -33.39 12.85 -3.97
CA ALA A 472 -32.89 14.21 -4.12
C ALA A 472 -33.79 15.08 -5.03
N ARG A 473 -34.40 14.46 -6.05
CA ARG A 473 -35.42 15.07 -6.92
C ARG A 473 -36.70 15.39 -6.16
N THR A 474 -37.29 14.41 -5.46
CA THR A 474 -38.56 14.58 -4.75
C THR A 474 -38.46 15.56 -3.58
N GLN A 475 -37.30 15.66 -2.93
CA GLN A 475 -37.02 16.63 -1.86
C GLN A 475 -36.55 18.00 -2.36
N ASN A 476 -36.57 18.26 -3.67
CA ASN A 476 -36.16 19.54 -4.28
C ASN A 476 -34.72 19.95 -3.94
N HIS A 477 -33.77 19.02 -3.96
CA HIS A 477 -32.35 19.29 -3.71
C HIS A 477 -31.50 19.43 -4.98
N LEU A 478 -32.06 19.16 -6.17
CA LEU A 478 -31.30 19.20 -7.43
C LEU A 478 -30.70 20.57 -7.74
N GLU A 479 -31.46 21.67 -7.58
CA GLU A 479 -30.96 23.03 -7.82
C GLU A 479 -29.79 23.38 -6.89
N TRP A 480 -29.90 22.99 -5.61
CA TRP A 480 -28.83 23.20 -4.65
C TRP A 480 -27.59 22.38 -5.02
N CYS A 481 -27.74 21.10 -5.36
CA CYS A 481 -26.61 20.27 -5.81
C CYS A 481 -25.94 20.86 -7.04
N ARG A 482 -26.73 21.23 -8.06
CA ARG A 482 -26.25 21.84 -9.30
C ARG A 482 -25.41 23.09 -9.00
N ALA A 483 -25.92 24.01 -8.19
CA ALA A 483 -25.21 25.24 -7.85
C ALA A 483 -23.88 24.97 -7.12
N ILE A 484 -23.89 24.10 -6.11
CA ILE A 484 -22.68 23.74 -5.32
C ILE A 484 -21.62 23.07 -6.19
N LEU A 485 -22.02 22.13 -7.04
CA LEU A 485 -21.10 21.39 -7.91
C LEU A 485 -20.51 22.29 -9.01
N LEU A 486 -21.30 23.22 -9.58
CA LEU A 486 -20.79 24.23 -10.52
C LEU A 486 -19.79 25.19 -9.86
N ALA A 487 -20.10 25.67 -8.64
CA ALA A 487 -19.18 26.52 -7.89
C ALA A 487 -17.86 25.80 -7.59
N ALA A 488 -17.93 24.54 -7.17
CA ALA A 488 -16.75 23.71 -6.92
C ALA A 488 -15.93 23.44 -8.19
N ALA A 489 -16.60 23.24 -9.33
CA ALA A 489 -15.93 23.02 -10.61
C ALA A 489 -15.10 24.23 -11.08
N ARG A 490 -15.55 25.44 -10.75
CA ARG A 490 -14.93 26.73 -11.16
C ARG A 490 -13.80 27.20 -10.25
N MET A 491 -13.51 26.48 -9.18
CA MET A 491 -12.42 26.85 -8.27
C MET A 491 -11.08 26.84 -9.03
N ALA A 492 -10.20 27.81 -8.72
CA ALA A 492 -8.85 27.83 -9.27
C ALA A 492 -8.04 26.59 -8.82
N GLU A 493 -6.96 26.26 -9.53
CA GLU A 493 -6.16 25.07 -9.23
C GLU A 493 -5.36 25.20 -7.93
N ALA A 494 -5.70 24.42 -6.90
CA ALA A 494 -4.92 24.32 -5.67
C ALA A 494 -3.82 23.25 -5.79
N SER A 495 -2.57 23.59 -5.46
CA SER A 495 -1.38 22.81 -5.83
C SER A 495 -1.17 21.47 -5.09
N MET A 496 -1.88 21.20 -3.98
CA MET A 496 -1.65 19.98 -3.18
C MET A 496 -2.85 19.05 -2.94
N TYR A 497 -4.10 19.51 -3.13
CA TYR A 497 -5.32 18.72 -2.83
C TYR A 497 -6.05 18.18 -4.06
N THR A 498 -5.62 18.54 -5.27
CA THR A 498 -6.20 18.09 -6.55
C THR A 498 -5.84 16.64 -6.90
N ARG A 499 -4.90 16.04 -6.17
CA ARG A 499 -4.45 14.64 -6.33
C ARG A 499 -5.22 13.63 -5.47
N SER A 500 -6.10 14.09 -4.58
CA SER A 500 -6.89 13.21 -3.71
C SER A 500 -8.21 12.80 -4.39
N PRO A 501 -8.63 11.52 -4.31
CA PRO A 501 -9.98 11.09 -4.69
C PRO A 501 -11.09 11.86 -3.95
N SER A 502 -10.77 12.49 -2.81
CA SER A 502 -11.69 13.26 -1.96
C SER A 502 -11.60 14.77 -2.23
N SER A 503 -11.08 15.17 -3.39
CA SER A 503 -10.98 16.57 -3.81
C SER A 503 -12.33 17.16 -4.21
N VAL A 504 -12.53 18.46 -3.97
CA VAL A 504 -13.75 19.19 -4.35
C VAL A 504 -14.04 19.10 -5.86
N LYS A 505 -13.03 19.19 -6.72
CA LYS A 505 -13.20 19.05 -8.18
C LYS A 505 -13.54 17.62 -8.61
N VAL A 506 -13.08 16.61 -7.87
CA VAL A 506 -13.42 15.19 -8.11
C VAL A 506 -14.91 14.95 -7.81
N TYR A 507 -15.40 15.45 -6.67
CA TYR A 507 -16.83 15.41 -6.34
C TYR A 507 -17.68 16.19 -7.34
N ALA A 508 -17.22 17.38 -7.77
CA ALA A 508 -17.87 18.16 -8.82
C ALA A 508 -17.98 17.39 -10.14
N GLY A 509 -16.87 16.81 -10.63
CA GLY A 509 -16.85 16.01 -11.85
C GLY A 509 -17.83 14.84 -11.81
N ARG A 510 -17.87 14.09 -10.70
CA ARG A 510 -18.78 12.95 -10.53
C ARG A 510 -20.25 13.38 -10.44
N GLY A 511 -20.55 14.42 -9.66
CA GLY A 511 -21.91 14.91 -9.44
C GLY A 511 -22.53 15.55 -10.68
N LEU A 512 -21.78 16.41 -11.39
CA LEU A 512 -22.24 17.04 -12.64
C LEU A 512 -22.49 16.00 -13.74
N ALA A 513 -21.59 15.02 -13.87
CA ALA A 513 -21.75 13.92 -14.82
C ALA A 513 -22.98 13.06 -14.50
N LEU A 514 -23.31 12.86 -13.22
CA LEU A 514 -24.50 12.12 -12.82
C LEU A 514 -25.80 12.89 -13.14
N LEU A 515 -25.81 14.23 -13.02
CA LEU A 515 -26.93 15.04 -13.51
C LEU A 515 -27.16 14.80 -15.02
N ALA A 516 -26.08 14.66 -15.80
CA ALA A 516 -26.16 14.39 -17.25
C ALA A 516 -26.76 13.01 -17.53
N THR A 517 -26.35 11.99 -16.76
CA THR A 517 -26.94 10.63 -16.82
C THR A 517 -28.46 10.63 -16.63
N HIS A 518 -28.99 11.51 -15.77
CA HIS A 518 -30.44 11.61 -15.54
C HIS A 518 -31.17 12.58 -16.49
N GLY A 519 -30.47 13.18 -17.45
CA GLY A 519 -31.05 14.07 -18.46
C GLY A 519 -31.51 15.42 -17.91
N VAL A 520 -30.95 15.87 -16.78
CA VAL A 520 -31.36 17.09 -16.06
C VAL A 520 -30.32 18.21 -16.21
N VAL A 521 -29.56 18.18 -17.30
CA VAL A 521 -28.47 19.13 -17.57
C VAL A 521 -28.86 20.15 -18.64
N ASP A 522 -28.37 21.36 -18.45
CA ASP A 522 -28.37 22.43 -19.44
C ASP A 522 -26.97 22.57 -20.08
N ILE A 523 -26.88 23.49 -21.05
CA ILE A 523 -25.62 23.75 -21.77
C ILE A 523 -24.50 24.21 -20.82
N GLU A 524 -24.81 24.91 -19.72
CA GLU A 524 -23.82 25.37 -18.75
C GLU A 524 -23.15 24.19 -18.04
N VAL A 525 -23.93 23.20 -17.60
CA VAL A 525 -23.38 21.99 -16.96
C VAL A 525 -22.55 21.17 -17.96
N ARG A 526 -23.05 20.98 -19.19
CA ARG A 526 -22.31 20.26 -20.25
C ARG A 526 -20.96 20.92 -20.54
N GLN A 527 -20.95 22.24 -20.70
CA GLN A 527 -19.74 23.04 -20.89
C GLN A 527 -18.78 22.91 -19.71
N GLN A 528 -19.30 22.94 -18.48
CA GLN A 528 -18.47 22.82 -17.29
C GLN A 528 -17.82 21.43 -17.14
N ILE A 529 -18.49 20.36 -17.57
CA ILE A 529 -17.90 19.01 -17.61
C ILE A 529 -16.73 18.97 -18.59
N LEU A 530 -16.89 19.50 -19.82
CA LEU A 530 -15.79 19.57 -20.79
C LEU A 530 -14.65 20.46 -20.28
N GLN A 531 -14.96 21.59 -19.66
CA GLN A 531 -13.97 22.48 -19.07
C GLN A 531 -13.15 21.75 -18.00
N LEU A 532 -13.80 21.07 -17.06
CA LEU A 532 -13.15 20.30 -16.01
C LEU A 532 -12.19 19.23 -16.57
N ILE A 533 -12.62 18.50 -17.59
CA ILE A 533 -11.78 17.49 -18.25
C ILE A 533 -10.58 18.17 -18.92
N SER A 534 -10.81 19.26 -19.68
CA SER A 534 -9.74 19.94 -20.41
C SER A 534 -8.69 20.58 -19.50
N GLU A 535 -9.11 21.27 -18.43
CA GLU A 535 -8.21 21.87 -17.43
C GLU A 535 -7.35 20.80 -16.77
N SER A 536 -7.96 19.66 -16.40
CA SER A 536 -7.26 18.55 -15.74
C SER A 536 -6.20 17.86 -16.63
N LEU A 537 -6.30 18.04 -17.96
CA LEU A 537 -5.41 17.44 -18.95
C LEU A 537 -4.33 18.39 -19.48
N LYS A 538 -4.46 19.71 -19.28
CA LYS A 538 -3.50 20.70 -19.80
C LYS A 538 -2.11 20.54 -19.20
N ARG A 539 -1.11 20.65 -20.10
CA ARG A 539 0.34 20.84 -19.92
C ARG A 539 1.14 19.88 -19.04
N PHE A 540 0.69 19.29 -17.92
CA PHE A 540 1.34 18.11 -17.26
C PHE A 540 0.36 17.43 -16.27
N PRO A 541 -0.01 16.15 -16.45
CA PRO A 541 -1.14 15.53 -15.77
C PRO A 541 -0.84 15.26 -14.28
N HIS A 542 -1.50 16.02 -13.42
CA HIS A 542 -1.50 15.77 -11.97
C HIS A 542 -2.91 15.55 -11.42
N GLN A 543 -3.95 15.55 -12.27
CA GLN A 543 -5.37 15.54 -11.87
C GLN A 543 -6.19 14.44 -12.57
N GLY A 544 -5.59 13.27 -12.81
CA GLY A 544 -6.27 12.13 -13.46
C GLY A 544 -7.55 11.68 -12.74
N GLU A 545 -7.64 11.90 -11.42
CA GLU A 545 -8.83 11.55 -10.63
C GLU A 545 -10.07 12.37 -11.01
N VAL A 546 -9.91 13.63 -11.46
CA VAL A 546 -11.05 14.46 -11.90
C VAL A 546 -11.61 13.92 -13.21
N VAL A 547 -10.74 13.61 -14.17
CA VAL A 547 -11.13 13.01 -15.46
C VAL A 547 -11.80 11.66 -15.22
N LYS A 548 -11.21 10.82 -14.37
CA LYS A 548 -11.81 9.53 -13.99
C LYS A 548 -13.21 9.72 -13.41
N ALA A 549 -13.36 10.61 -12.42
CA ALA A 549 -14.64 10.85 -11.78
C ALA A 549 -15.72 11.37 -12.74
N ALA A 550 -15.36 12.25 -13.68
CA ALA A 550 -16.26 12.71 -14.72
C ALA A 550 -16.72 11.54 -15.63
N PHE A 551 -15.79 10.74 -16.16
CA PHE A 551 -16.13 9.59 -16.99
C PHE A 551 -16.90 8.49 -16.24
N GLY A 552 -16.57 8.25 -14.96
CA GLY A 552 -17.30 7.35 -14.09
C GLY A 552 -18.75 7.79 -13.84
N GLY A 553 -19.01 9.09 -13.71
CA GLY A 553 -20.38 9.63 -13.62
C GLY A 553 -21.14 9.60 -14.95
N LEU A 554 -20.44 9.66 -16.09
CA LEU A 554 -21.00 9.61 -17.44
C LEU A 554 -21.29 8.19 -17.94
N GLN A 555 -20.95 7.15 -17.18
CA GLN A 555 -21.05 5.75 -17.62
C GLN A 555 -22.44 5.37 -18.18
N ASN A 556 -23.50 5.95 -17.63
CA ASN A 556 -24.89 5.70 -18.06
C ASN A 556 -25.49 6.84 -18.91
N ALA A 557 -24.72 7.89 -19.21
CA ALA A 557 -25.17 9.04 -20.00
C ALA A 557 -25.08 8.80 -21.52
N TRP A 558 -24.40 7.75 -21.98
CA TRP A 558 -24.14 7.51 -23.41
C TRP A 558 -25.40 7.39 -24.28
N THR A 559 -26.52 6.93 -23.72
CA THR A 559 -27.81 6.88 -24.43
C THR A 559 -28.68 8.12 -24.22
N VAL A 560 -28.42 8.90 -23.16
CA VAL A 560 -29.21 10.08 -22.77
C VAL A 560 -28.64 11.34 -23.41
N ASP A 561 -27.31 11.46 -23.41
CA ASP A 561 -26.54 12.58 -23.93
C ASP A 561 -25.30 12.08 -24.71
N PRO A 562 -25.52 11.46 -25.89
CA PRO A 562 -24.42 10.94 -26.71
C PRO A 562 -23.48 12.04 -27.19
N VAL A 563 -23.99 13.26 -27.44
CA VAL A 563 -23.18 14.41 -27.86
C VAL A 563 -22.12 14.71 -26.80
N LEU A 564 -22.50 14.89 -25.54
CA LEU A 564 -21.55 15.16 -24.46
C LEU A 564 -20.53 14.02 -24.29
N CYS A 565 -20.99 12.76 -24.29
CA CYS A 565 -20.12 11.61 -24.00
C CYS A 565 -19.07 11.39 -25.09
N TRP A 566 -19.48 11.41 -26.37
CA TRP A 566 -18.54 11.26 -27.49
C TRP A 566 -17.62 12.47 -27.61
N ASN A 567 -18.11 13.67 -27.32
CA ASN A 567 -17.31 14.89 -27.32
C ASN A 567 -16.24 14.86 -26.21
N ALA A 568 -16.60 14.45 -25.00
CA ALA A 568 -15.66 14.27 -23.89
C ALA A 568 -14.57 13.22 -24.21
N LEU A 569 -14.95 12.07 -24.79
CA LEU A 569 -14.01 11.04 -25.21
C LEU A 569 -13.07 11.56 -26.31
N SER A 570 -13.62 12.19 -27.35
CA SER A 570 -12.83 12.80 -28.44
C SER A 570 -11.86 13.85 -27.92
N LEU A 571 -12.29 14.71 -27.01
CA LEU A 571 -11.46 15.76 -26.43
C LEU A 571 -10.27 15.16 -25.67
N CYS A 572 -10.52 14.18 -24.80
CA CYS A 572 -9.47 13.51 -24.04
C CYS A 572 -8.46 12.80 -24.95
N LEU A 573 -8.94 12.06 -25.96
CA LEU A 573 -8.06 11.40 -26.93
C LEU A 573 -7.30 12.41 -27.79
N SER A 574 -7.92 13.54 -28.16
CA SER A 574 -7.28 14.57 -28.99
C SER A 574 -6.14 15.24 -28.24
N LEU A 575 -6.33 15.54 -26.95
CA LEU A 575 -5.27 16.07 -26.09
C LEU A 575 -4.18 15.03 -25.77
N SER A 576 -4.49 13.73 -25.90
CA SER A 576 -3.51 12.65 -25.72
C SER A 576 -2.61 12.41 -26.94
N VAL A 577 -2.93 12.99 -28.11
CA VAL A 577 -2.20 12.79 -29.37
C VAL A 577 -1.53 14.10 -29.79
N ILE A 578 -0.31 14.32 -29.29
CA ILE A 578 0.41 15.59 -29.44
C ILE A 578 1.38 15.51 -30.63
N PRO A 579 1.40 16.51 -31.53
CA PRO A 579 2.46 16.64 -32.52
C PRO A 579 3.83 16.72 -31.83
N GLY A 580 4.74 15.78 -32.14
CA GLY A 580 5.98 15.60 -31.39
C GLY A 580 6.92 16.82 -31.38
N LYS A 581 6.77 17.77 -32.32
CA LYS A 581 7.50 19.06 -32.26
C LYS A 581 7.04 19.96 -31.09
N LEU A 582 5.78 19.86 -30.69
CA LEU A 582 5.18 20.63 -29.61
C LEU A 582 5.49 20.01 -28.24
N ASP A 583 5.59 18.68 -28.19
CA ASP A 583 5.85 17.90 -26.96
C ASP A 583 7.20 18.23 -26.30
N TYR A 584 8.24 18.47 -27.10
CA TYR A 584 9.56 18.87 -26.58
C TYR A 584 9.69 20.38 -26.27
N GLY A 585 8.67 21.16 -26.65
CA GLY A 585 8.70 22.63 -26.59
C GLY A 585 9.76 23.27 -27.48
N THR A 586 9.71 24.60 -27.56
CA THR A 586 10.65 25.43 -28.31
C THR A 586 11.79 25.89 -27.40
N PRO A 587 13.06 25.58 -27.68
CA PRO A 587 14.18 26.08 -26.88
C PRO A 587 14.23 27.62 -26.87
N VAL A 588 14.28 28.23 -25.68
CA VAL A 588 14.40 29.67 -25.47
C VAL A 588 15.63 29.96 -24.62
N GLY A 589 16.63 30.62 -25.20
CA GLY A 589 17.90 30.91 -24.53
C GLY A 589 18.78 29.66 -24.35
N GLN A 590 19.64 29.67 -23.32
CA GLN A 590 20.66 28.63 -23.13
C GLN A 590 20.16 27.43 -22.29
N PHE A 591 19.09 27.61 -21.50
CA PHE A 591 18.54 26.60 -20.58
C PHE A 591 17.00 26.62 -20.46
N GLY A 592 16.30 27.44 -21.25
CA GLY A 592 14.83 27.55 -21.19
C GLY A 592 14.15 26.79 -22.34
N THR A 593 12.93 26.34 -22.09
CA THR A 593 12.03 25.76 -23.11
C THR A 593 10.66 26.44 -22.95
N SER A 594 10.15 27.05 -24.02
CA SER A 594 8.79 27.59 -24.11
C SER A 594 7.85 26.53 -24.66
N TYR A 595 6.61 26.50 -24.18
CA TYR A 595 5.55 25.65 -24.72
C TYR A 595 4.30 26.48 -25.08
N GLU A 596 4.47 27.76 -25.41
CA GLU A 596 3.38 28.63 -25.86
C GLU A 596 2.67 28.08 -27.11
N GLU A 597 3.43 27.46 -28.03
CA GLU A 597 2.86 26.81 -29.21
C GLU A 597 2.00 25.59 -28.86
N LEU A 598 2.38 24.84 -27.82
CA LEU A 598 1.61 23.72 -27.31
C LEU A 598 0.32 24.22 -26.63
N GLU A 599 0.41 25.24 -25.76
CA GLU A 599 -0.77 25.85 -25.11
C GLU A 599 -1.76 26.37 -26.14
N THR A 600 -1.28 27.06 -27.17
CA THR A 600 -2.12 27.57 -28.26
C THR A 600 -2.79 26.41 -29.02
N TRP A 601 -2.08 25.31 -29.25
CA TRP A 601 -2.65 24.12 -29.88
C TRP A 601 -3.72 23.46 -28.99
N GLU A 602 -3.45 23.27 -27.70
CA GLU A 602 -4.41 22.73 -26.72
C GLU A 602 -5.69 23.57 -26.67
N GLU A 603 -5.55 24.91 -26.60
CA GLU A 603 -6.67 25.84 -26.59
C GLU A 603 -7.53 25.74 -27.85
N ASN A 604 -6.91 25.60 -29.03
CA ASN A 604 -7.64 25.41 -30.28
C ASN A 604 -8.42 24.08 -30.29
N VAL A 605 -7.81 22.98 -29.80
CA VAL A 605 -8.48 21.68 -29.67
C VAL A 605 -9.68 21.80 -28.75
N ILE A 606 -9.51 22.44 -27.59
CA ILE A 606 -10.58 22.64 -26.60
C ILE A 606 -11.71 23.47 -27.21
N GLN A 607 -11.40 24.61 -27.82
CA GLN A 607 -12.37 25.51 -28.42
C GLN A 607 -13.22 24.80 -29.49
N ASN A 608 -12.61 23.97 -30.34
CA ASN A 608 -13.34 23.17 -31.33
C ASN A 608 -14.35 22.21 -30.67
N HIS A 609 -14.01 21.60 -29.54
CA HIS A 609 -14.92 20.70 -28.81
C HIS A 609 -16.07 21.46 -28.14
N PHE A 610 -15.84 22.69 -27.66
CA PHE A 610 -16.93 23.59 -27.24
C PHE A 610 -17.86 23.96 -28.40
N GLU A 611 -17.33 24.17 -29.61
CA GLU A 611 -18.15 24.42 -30.79
C GLU A 611 -18.99 23.22 -31.20
N TYR A 612 -18.44 22.01 -31.19
CA TYR A 612 -19.21 20.78 -31.44
C TYR A 612 -20.36 20.64 -30.44
N LEU A 613 -20.08 20.89 -29.15
CA LEU A 613 -21.11 20.86 -28.11
C LEU A 613 -22.20 21.89 -28.37
N ALA A 614 -21.84 23.12 -28.74
CA ALA A 614 -22.80 24.19 -29.04
C ALA A 614 -23.66 23.92 -30.29
N LYS A 615 -23.14 23.15 -31.26
CA LYS A 615 -23.84 22.73 -32.47
C LYS A 615 -24.63 21.42 -32.31
N GLU A 616 -24.56 20.78 -31.14
CA GLU A 616 -25.10 19.43 -30.90
C GLU A 616 -24.53 18.38 -31.89
N GLU A 617 -23.24 18.51 -32.23
CA GLU A 617 -22.54 17.64 -33.18
C GLU A 617 -21.64 16.65 -32.44
N ILE A 618 -21.63 15.39 -32.89
CA ILE A 618 -20.72 14.36 -32.39
C ILE A 618 -19.40 14.45 -33.18
N PRO A 619 -18.26 14.76 -32.52
CA PRO A 619 -16.97 14.80 -33.22
C PRO A 619 -16.51 13.41 -33.64
N GLU A 620 -15.69 13.35 -34.70
CA GLU A 620 -14.94 12.14 -35.05
C GLU A 620 -13.80 11.92 -34.06
N LEU A 621 -13.54 10.65 -33.72
CA LEU A 621 -12.40 10.32 -32.87
C LEU A 621 -11.07 10.59 -33.59
N PRO A 622 -10.05 11.11 -32.90
CA PRO A 622 -8.74 11.31 -33.50
C PRO A 622 -8.08 9.97 -33.82
N ARG A 623 -7.32 9.93 -34.94
CA ARG A 623 -6.50 8.76 -35.28
C ARG A 623 -5.26 8.71 -34.42
N ILE A 624 -4.98 7.56 -33.80
CA ILE A 624 -3.79 7.36 -32.96
C ILE A 624 -2.73 6.66 -33.80
N THR A 625 -2.03 7.45 -34.62
CA THR A 625 -1.08 6.89 -35.59
C THR A 625 0.21 6.40 -34.93
N THR A 626 0.92 5.49 -35.61
CA THR A 626 2.25 5.00 -35.21
C THR A 626 3.40 5.88 -35.71
N ALA A 627 3.10 7.07 -36.23
CA ALA A 627 4.11 7.96 -36.80
C ALA A 627 5.05 8.50 -35.72
N ARG A 628 6.37 8.44 -35.98
CA ARG A 628 7.42 8.83 -35.01
C ARG A 628 7.39 10.31 -34.62
N ASN A 629 6.69 11.16 -35.37
CA ASN A 629 6.52 12.59 -35.11
C ASN A 629 5.28 12.89 -34.26
N ILE A 630 4.67 11.90 -33.61
CA ILE A 630 3.53 12.06 -32.71
C ILE A 630 3.87 11.45 -31.34
N ALA A 631 3.78 12.28 -30.30
CA ALA A 631 3.81 11.86 -28.91
C ALA A 631 2.40 11.39 -28.50
N PHE A 632 2.31 10.22 -27.86
CA PHE A 632 1.05 9.68 -27.37
C PHE A 632 1.13 9.58 -25.85
N LEU A 633 0.26 10.31 -25.15
CA LEU A 633 0.22 10.37 -23.69
C LEU A 633 -0.66 9.24 -23.15
N HIS A 634 -0.07 8.06 -22.95
CA HIS A 634 -0.79 6.83 -22.55
C HIS A 634 -1.63 7.01 -21.27
N GLU A 635 -1.09 7.70 -20.25
CA GLU A 635 -1.81 7.91 -18.99
C GLU A 635 -3.09 8.76 -19.15
N GLN A 636 -3.06 9.76 -20.04
CA GLN A 636 -4.23 10.61 -20.28
C GLN A 636 -5.33 9.82 -20.99
N ALA A 637 -4.98 9.08 -22.05
CA ALA A 637 -5.92 8.25 -22.77
C ALA A 637 -6.57 7.19 -21.87
N GLN A 638 -5.80 6.62 -20.93
CA GLN A 638 -6.29 5.65 -19.97
C GLN A 638 -7.45 6.19 -19.11
N TYR A 639 -7.43 7.48 -18.73
CA TYR A 639 -8.47 8.08 -17.88
C TYR A 639 -9.84 8.19 -18.54
N ALA A 640 -9.92 8.28 -19.86
CA ALA A 640 -11.20 8.26 -20.58
C ALA A 640 -11.67 6.84 -20.90
N LEU A 641 -10.73 5.97 -21.28
CA LEU A 641 -11.05 4.63 -21.75
C LEU A 641 -11.57 3.69 -20.65
N TYR A 642 -11.20 3.90 -19.38
CA TYR A 642 -11.48 2.94 -18.31
C TYR A 642 -12.97 2.80 -17.96
N ALA A 643 -13.78 3.84 -18.13
CA ALA A 643 -15.20 3.85 -17.75
C ALA A 643 -16.15 3.68 -18.93
N LEU A 644 -15.64 3.34 -20.12
CA LEU A 644 -16.48 3.16 -21.31
C LEU A 644 -17.40 1.94 -21.12
N PRO A 645 -18.73 2.09 -21.32
CA PRO A 645 -19.67 0.97 -21.31
C PRO A 645 -19.58 0.20 -22.63
N LEU A 646 -18.48 -0.54 -22.83
CA LEU A 646 -18.15 -1.21 -24.10
C LEU A 646 -19.25 -2.16 -24.57
N THR A 647 -19.92 -2.85 -23.63
CA THR A 647 -20.96 -3.83 -23.98
C THR A 647 -22.20 -3.14 -24.54
N GLU A 648 -22.59 -2.02 -23.94
CA GLU A 648 -23.72 -1.20 -24.36
C GLU A 648 -23.44 -0.51 -25.69
N LEU A 649 -22.25 0.08 -25.83
CA LEU A 649 -21.84 0.78 -27.05
C LEU A 649 -21.74 -0.17 -28.24
N CYS A 650 -21.23 -1.39 -28.07
CA CYS A 650 -21.16 -2.35 -29.17
C CYS A 650 -22.51 -2.91 -29.65
N ARG A 651 -23.65 -2.54 -29.03
CA ARG A 651 -24.99 -2.95 -29.51
C ARG A 651 -25.41 -2.25 -30.79
N ASP A 652 -24.89 -1.05 -31.02
CA ASP A 652 -25.14 -0.28 -32.24
C ASP A 652 -23.96 -0.44 -33.21
N SER A 653 -24.25 -0.61 -34.50
CA SER A 653 -23.23 -0.96 -35.49
C SER A 653 -22.23 0.18 -35.72
N ASP A 654 -22.72 1.42 -35.80
CA ASP A 654 -21.89 2.58 -36.11
C ASP A 654 -20.92 2.89 -34.96
N THR A 655 -21.41 2.78 -33.72
CA THR A 655 -20.58 2.96 -32.52
C THR A 655 -19.62 1.79 -32.29
N LYS A 656 -20.02 0.56 -32.62
CA LYS A 656 -19.11 -0.60 -32.65
C LYS A 656 -17.96 -0.39 -33.62
N ASP A 657 -18.23 0.07 -34.84
CA ASP A 657 -17.19 0.30 -35.87
C ASP A 657 -16.20 1.38 -35.42
N LYS A 658 -16.67 2.44 -34.75
CA LYS A 658 -15.79 3.46 -34.13
C LYS A 658 -14.87 2.86 -33.06
N LEU A 659 -15.41 2.00 -32.19
CA LEU A 659 -14.63 1.35 -31.13
C LEU A 659 -13.62 0.33 -31.69
N LEU A 660 -13.99 -0.42 -32.73
CA LEU A 660 -13.07 -1.32 -33.42
C LEU A 660 -11.91 -0.54 -34.05
N GLN A 661 -12.20 0.58 -34.71
CA GLN A 661 -11.16 1.42 -35.29
C GLN A 661 -10.22 2.00 -34.23
N LEU A 662 -10.77 2.43 -33.09
CA LEU A 662 -9.98 2.90 -31.95
C LEU A 662 -9.14 1.75 -31.37
N CYS A 663 -9.70 0.55 -31.27
CA CYS A 663 -8.98 -0.64 -30.79
C CYS A 663 -7.78 -0.95 -31.70
N ASP A 664 -7.95 -0.91 -33.01
CA ASP A 664 -6.86 -1.11 -33.98
C ASP A 664 -5.75 -0.10 -33.76
N ASP A 665 -6.09 1.19 -33.70
CA ASP A 665 -5.13 2.27 -33.50
C ASP A 665 -4.35 2.09 -32.19
N LEU A 666 -5.03 1.79 -31.09
CA LEU A 666 -4.41 1.60 -29.77
C LEU A 666 -3.53 0.34 -29.71
N VAL A 667 -3.98 -0.79 -30.26
CA VAL A 667 -3.21 -2.04 -30.29
C VAL A 667 -1.97 -1.87 -31.16
N HIS A 668 -2.12 -1.30 -32.37
CA HIS A 668 -0.98 -1.04 -33.25
C HIS A 668 0.02 -0.06 -32.63
N ARG A 669 -0.44 1.03 -32.00
CA ARG A 669 0.43 1.97 -31.30
C ARG A 669 1.19 1.29 -30.17
N THR A 670 0.50 0.51 -29.34
CA THR A 670 1.10 -0.23 -28.22
C THR A 670 2.17 -1.22 -28.70
N ILE A 671 1.92 -1.95 -29.80
CA ILE A 671 2.91 -2.86 -30.39
C ILE A 671 4.16 -2.08 -30.82
N VAL A 672 3.99 -0.99 -31.57
CA VAL A 672 5.11 -0.18 -32.08
C VAL A 672 5.93 0.43 -30.93
N ASP A 673 5.28 0.92 -29.88
CA ASP A 673 5.95 1.50 -28.71
C ASP A 673 6.76 0.44 -27.92
N ASN A 674 6.43 -0.84 -28.06
CA ASN A 674 7.15 -1.95 -27.42
C ASN A 674 8.18 -2.65 -28.33
N LEU A 675 8.25 -2.31 -29.64
CA LEU A 675 9.25 -2.88 -30.53
C LEU A 675 10.69 -2.49 -30.12
N PRO A 676 11.67 -3.38 -30.31
CA PRO A 676 13.07 -3.07 -30.02
C PRO A 676 13.62 -1.99 -30.96
N VAL A 677 14.39 -1.04 -30.44
CA VAL A 677 15.03 0.03 -31.23
C VAL A 677 16.34 -0.47 -31.85
N GLU A 678 16.54 -0.28 -33.16
CA GLU A 678 17.78 -0.67 -33.86
C GLU A 678 19.03 -0.12 -33.16
N GLY A 679 20.01 -1.01 -32.92
CA GLY A 679 21.30 -0.66 -32.30
C GLY A 679 21.26 -0.49 -30.78
N LYS A 680 20.11 -0.71 -30.12
CA LYS A 680 19.99 -0.71 -28.65
C LYS A 680 19.37 -2.02 -28.17
N ALA A 681 19.96 -2.63 -27.16
CA ALA A 681 19.45 -3.87 -26.56
C ALA A 681 18.11 -3.68 -25.80
N PHE A 682 17.69 -2.42 -25.60
CA PHE A 682 16.48 -2.02 -24.88
C PHE A 682 15.81 -0.88 -25.64
N SER A 683 14.46 -0.83 -25.63
CA SER A 683 13.72 0.27 -26.26
C SER A 683 14.08 1.60 -25.58
N GLN A 684 14.26 2.65 -26.38
CA GLN A 684 14.41 4.02 -25.90
C GLN A 684 13.06 4.73 -26.06
N SER A 685 12.26 4.70 -24.99
CA SER A 685 11.26 5.71 -24.60
C SER A 685 10.47 5.16 -23.42
N ASP A 686 9.89 6.04 -22.63
CA ASP A 686 9.10 5.78 -21.42
C ASP A 686 8.05 4.67 -21.61
N LYS A 687 8.39 3.41 -21.28
CA LYS A 687 7.40 2.34 -21.14
C LYS A 687 6.49 2.71 -19.97
N SER A 688 5.30 3.24 -20.22
CA SER A 688 4.29 3.41 -19.17
C SER A 688 3.93 2.03 -18.63
N TYR A 689 4.42 1.71 -17.43
CA TYR A 689 4.27 0.39 -16.82
C TYR A 689 2.81 -0.01 -16.61
N SER A 690 1.89 0.96 -16.53
CA SER A 690 0.46 0.74 -16.38
C SER A 690 -0.31 0.60 -17.69
N TRP A 691 0.22 1.10 -18.82
CA TRP A 691 -0.50 1.14 -20.09
C TRP A 691 -0.73 -0.24 -20.69
N ASN A 692 0.32 -1.06 -20.86
CA ASN A 692 0.20 -2.35 -21.53
C ASN A 692 -0.83 -3.27 -20.81
N PRO A 693 -0.79 -3.44 -19.48
CA PRO A 693 -1.82 -4.20 -18.77
C PRO A 693 -3.22 -3.61 -18.97
N PHE A 694 -3.34 -2.28 -18.93
CA PHE A 694 -4.62 -1.59 -19.10
C PHE A 694 -5.24 -1.84 -20.48
N ILE A 695 -4.50 -1.61 -21.57
CA ILE A 695 -5.06 -1.68 -22.92
C ILE A 695 -5.46 -3.12 -23.29
N PHE A 696 -4.71 -4.12 -22.85
CA PHE A 696 -5.07 -5.51 -23.12
C PHE A 696 -6.16 -6.05 -22.19
N ASN A 697 -6.30 -5.51 -20.97
CA ASN A 697 -7.50 -5.74 -20.17
C ASN A 697 -8.74 -5.12 -20.83
N TRP A 698 -8.62 -3.89 -21.34
CA TRP A 698 -9.67 -3.18 -22.06
C TRP A 698 -10.08 -3.93 -23.34
N ALA A 699 -9.10 -4.38 -24.15
CA ALA A 699 -9.35 -5.17 -25.36
C ALA A 699 -10.01 -6.52 -25.04
N ALA A 700 -9.58 -7.19 -23.96
CA ALA A 700 -10.23 -8.40 -23.49
C ALA A 700 -11.68 -8.14 -23.06
N CYS A 701 -11.98 -7.02 -22.41
CA CYS A 701 -13.34 -6.61 -22.10
C CYS A 701 -14.18 -6.37 -23.37
N LEU A 702 -13.63 -5.63 -24.34
CA LEU A 702 -14.26 -5.38 -25.64
C LEU A 702 -14.65 -6.69 -26.34
N ALA A 703 -13.78 -7.70 -26.29
CA ALA A 703 -14.01 -9.01 -26.90
C ALA A 703 -15.27 -9.75 -26.39
N LYS A 704 -15.89 -9.33 -25.28
CA LYS A 704 -17.22 -9.83 -24.84
C LYS A 704 -18.32 -9.55 -25.86
N SER A 705 -18.17 -8.48 -26.63
CA SER A 705 -19.17 -7.99 -27.60
C SER A 705 -18.77 -8.24 -29.05
N LEU A 706 -17.66 -8.93 -29.27
CA LEU A 706 -17.13 -9.22 -30.60
C LEU A 706 -17.42 -10.67 -30.98
N SER A 707 -17.49 -10.95 -32.27
CA SER A 707 -17.41 -12.30 -32.81
C SER A 707 -15.97 -12.84 -32.71
N ILE A 708 -15.82 -14.15 -32.95
CA ILE A 708 -14.50 -14.78 -33.01
C ILE A 708 -13.63 -14.14 -34.09
N GLU A 709 -14.17 -13.90 -35.29
CA GLU A 709 -13.43 -13.32 -36.42
C GLU A 709 -13.01 -11.87 -36.16
N GLU A 710 -13.88 -11.07 -35.55
CA GLU A 710 -13.53 -9.71 -35.14
C GLU A 710 -12.43 -9.72 -34.06
N THR A 711 -12.54 -10.60 -33.06
CA THR A 711 -11.51 -10.73 -32.03
C THR A 711 -10.17 -11.16 -32.64
N ARG A 712 -10.21 -12.11 -33.59
CA ARG A 712 -9.02 -12.55 -34.35
C ARG A 712 -8.38 -11.40 -35.11
N HIS A 713 -9.19 -10.62 -35.82
CA HIS A 713 -8.69 -9.55 -36.68
C HIS A 713 -8.09 -8.40 -35.87
N HIS A 714 -8.84 -7.86 -34.91
CA HIS A 714 -8.50 -6.61 -34.23
C HIS A 714 -7.53 -6.79 -33.05
N ILE A 715 -7.53 -7.96 -32.39
CA ILE A 715 -6.75 -8.18 -31.14
C ILE A 715 -5.68 -9.26 -31.33
N LEU A 716 -6.07 -10.44 -31.80
CA LEU A 716 -5.17 -11.60 -31.76
C LEU A 716 -4.11 -11.56 -32.86
N THR A 717 -4.48 -11.29 -34.11
CA THR A 717 -3.56 -11.32 -35.26
C THR A 717 -2.39 -10.33 -35.10
N PRO A 718 -2.62 -9.04 -34.73
CA PRO A 718 -1.52 -8.10 -34.52
C PRO A 718 -0.50 -8.57 -33.47
N LEU A 719 -0.97 -9.17 -32.37
CA LEU A 719 -0.10 -9.71 -31.33
C LEU A 719 0.62 -10.98 -31.78
N ARG A 720 -0.08 -11.90 -32.43
CA ARG A 720 0.49 -13.16 -32.94
C ARG A 720 1.62 -12.88 -33.92
N ASP A 721 1.39 -12.00 -34.88
CA ASP A 721 2.33 -11.71 -35.95
C ASP A 721 3.60 -11.00 -35.42
N ASN A 722 3.49 -10.32 -34.28
CA ASN A 722 4.61 -9.67 -33.60
C ASN A 722 5.11 -10.42 -32.37
N TRP A 723 4.60 -11.63 -32.10
CA TRP A 723 4.88 -12.41 -30.88
C TRP A 723 6.37 -12.51 -30.60
N SER A 724 7.20 -12.82 -31.60
CA SER A 724 8.65 -12.99 -31.40
C SER A 724 9.37 -11.72 -30.89
N GLN A 725 8.81 -10.54 -31.18
CA GLN A 725 9.39 -9.23 -30.88
C GLN A 725 8.82 -8.59 -29.61
N VAL A 726 7.53 -8.78 -29.31
CA VAL A 726 6.80 -8.14 -28.19
C VAL A 726 6.13 -9.16 -27.25
N ARG A 727 6.91 -10.15 -26.80
CA ARG A 727 6.42 -11.27 -25.96
C ARG A 727 5.83 -10.80 -24.64
N GLU A 728 6.24 -9.64 -24.15
CA GLU A 728 5.74 -9.04 -22.91
C GLU A 728 4.26 -8.67 -22.94
N LEU A 729 3.65 -8.50 -24.12
CA LEU A 729 2.25 -8.05 -24.25
C LEU A 729 1.22 -9.18 -24.14
N THR A 730 1.57 -10.41 -24.50
CA THR A 730 0.63 -11.54 -24.42
C THR A 730 0.23 -11.91 -22.98
N PRO A 731 1.13 -11.87 -21.97
CA PRO A 731 0.72 -11.98 -20.56
C PRO A 731 -0.40 -11.01 -20.18
N ASP A 732 -0.33 -9.75 -20.62
CA ASP A 732 -1.33 -8.72 -20.31
C ASP A 732 -2.70 -9.07 -20.93
N LEU A 733 -2.71 -9.58 -22.17
CA LEU A 733 -3.93 -10.10 -22.80
C LEU A 733 -4.50 -11.32 -22.06
N LEU A 734 -3.65 -12.29 -21.70
CA LEU A 734 -4.08 -13.48 -20.95
C LEU A 734 -4.70 -13.10 -19.61
N ASP A 735 -4.10 -12.16 -18.87
CA ASP A 735 -4.62 -11.70 -17.59
C ASP A 735 -5.98 -10.97 -17.72
N GLY A 736 -6.11 -10.13 -18.74
CA GLY A 736 -7.39 -9.53 -19.11
C GLY A 736 -8.45 -10.58 -19.46
N TYR A 737 -8.07 -11.59 -20.24
CA TYR A 737 -8.97 -12.66 -20.67
C TYR A 737 -9.44 -13.53 -19.50
N ILE A 738 -8.53 -13.86 -18.57
CA ILE A 738 -8.87 -14.56 -17.33
C ILE A 738 -9.93 -13.76 -16.56
N SER A 739 -9.69 -12.46 -16.36
CA SER A 739 -10.58 -11.60 -15.57
C SER A 739 -11.97 -11.47 -16.19
N HIS A 740 -12.06 -11.33 -17.51
CA HIS A 740 -13.33 -11.01 -18.17
C HIS A 740 -14.10 -12.22 -18.70
N HIS A 741 -13.44 -13.31 -19.07
CA HIS A 741 -14.06 -14.43 -19.78
C HIS A 741 -14.01 -15.77 -19.02
N ILE A 742 -13.24 -15.84 -17.92
CA ILE A 742 -12.97 -17.11 -17.22
C ILE A 742 -13.29 -17.05 -15.72
N ALA A 743 -12.59 -16.22 -14.95
CA ALA A 743 -12.57 -16.27 -13.48
C ALA A 743 -13.90 -15.86 -12.83
N ASP A 744 -14.54 -14.82 -13.36
CA ASP A 744 -15.77 -14.24 -12.79
C ASP A 744 -17.04 -14.71 -13.54
N VAL A 745 -16.93 -15.74 -14.38
CA VAL A 745 -18.05 -16.30 -15.15
C VAL A 745 -18.45 -17.65 -14.58
N GLU A 746 -19.76 -17.87 -14.43
CA GLU A 746 -20.28 -19.16 -13.97
C GLU A 746 -19.86 -20.29 -14.93
N VAL A 747 -20.06 -20.12 -16.24
CA VAL A 747 -19.57 -21.07 -17.27
C VAL A 747 -18.93 -20.30 -18.44
N PRO A 748 -17.66 -20.56 -18.80
CA PRO A 748 -17.04 -19.94 -19.98
C PRO A 748 -17.78 -20.30 -21.28
N THR A 749 -17.93 -19.32 -22.18
CA THR A 749 -18.61 -19.53 -23.47
C THR A 749 -17.76 -20.37 -24.42
N ALA A 750 -18.37 -21.02 -25.41
CA ALA A 750 -17.64 -21.79 -26.43
C ALA A 750 -16.63 -20.91 -27.19
N GLN A 751 -17.02 -19.68 -27.51
CA GLN A 751 -16.14 -18.67 -28.10
C GLN A 751 -14.95 -18.34 -27.18
N ALA A 752 -15.19 -18.19 -25.87
CA ALA A 752 -14.13 -17.91 -24.92
C ALA A 752 -13.11 -19.04 -24.83
N LEU A 753 -13.57 -20.28 -24.83
CA LEU A 753 -12.72 -21.47 -24.83
C LEU A 753 -11.91 -21.58 -26.12
N GLU A 754 -12.50 -21.25 -27.27
CA GLU A 754 -11.82 -21.28 -28.57
C GLU A 754 -10.70 -20.23 -28.63
N ILE A 755 -10.98 -18.99 -28.27
CA ILE A 755 -9.99 -17.89 -28.25
C ILE A 755 -8.89 -18.19 -27.23
N TRP A 756 -9.23 -18.63 -26.02
CA TRP A 756 -8.25 -19.03 -25.01
C TRP A 756 -7.32 -20.12 -25.53
N LYS A 757 -7.88 -21.15 -26.16
CA LYS A 757 -7.14 -22.26 -26.77
C LYS A 757 -6.22 -21.76 -27.88
N GLU A 758 -6.67 -20.82 -28.71
CA GLU A 758 -5.86 -20.21 -29.77
C GLU A 758 -4.65 -19.44 -29.22
N ILE A 759 -4.86 -18.56 -28.23
CA ILE A 759 -3.79 -17.80 -27.57
C ILE A 759 -2.78 -18.77 -26.92
N CYS A 760 -3.26 -19.75 -26.17
CA CYS A 760 -2.37 -20.72 -25.51
C CYS A 760 -1.56 -21.53 -26.54
N ASN A 761 -2.16 -21.93 -27.65
CA ASN A 761 -1.49 -22.73 -28.66
C ASN A 761 -0.40 -21.95 -29.40
N TRP A 762 -0.61 -20.67 -29.74
CA TRP A 762 0.47 -19.90 -30.37
C TRP A 762 1.72 -19.80 -29.46
N VAL A 763 1.52 -19.84 -28.13
CA VAL A 763 2.63 -19.76 -27.16
C VAL A 763 3.26 -21.14 -27.04
N LEU A 764 2.45 -22.18 -26.79
CA LEU A 764 2.95 -23.52 -26.53
C LEU A 764 3.56 -24.19 -27.77
N ASP A 765 3.14 -23.80 -28.98
CA ASP A 765 3.70 -24.27 -30.25
C ASP A 765 4.90 -23.43 -30.74
N SER A 766 5.25 -22.35 -30.04
CA SER A 766 6.34 -21.46 -30.43
C SER A 766 7.72 -22.15 -30.23
N PRO A 767 8.57 -22.18 -31.28
CA PRO A 767 9.94 -22.71 -31.18
C PRO A 767 10.78 -22.00 -30.10
N GLU A 768 10.51 -20.72 -29.86
CA GLU A 768 11.17 -19.91 -28.84
C GLU A 768 10.87 -20.45 -27.44
N ILE A 769 9.63 -20.82 -27.15
CA ILE A 769 9.24 -21.41 -25.86
C ILE A 769 9.92 -22.77 -25.67
N ALA A 770 9.88 -23.64 -26.68
CA ALA A 770 10.55 -24.94 -26.64
C ALA A 770 12.06 -24.81 -26.34
N ARG A 771 12.73 -23.80 -26.93
CA ARG A 771 14.14 -23.51 -26.63
C ARG A 771 14.33 -22.95 -25.22
N LYS A 772 13.45 -22.07 -24.75
CA LYS A 772 13.57 -21.38 -23.46
C LYS A 772 13.33 -22.30 -22.27
N VAL A 773 12.32 -23.16 -22.31
CA VAL A 773 12.01 -24.11 -21.23
C VAL A 773 13.10 -25.16 -21.01
N SER A 774 13.91 -25.42 -22.04
CA SER A 774 15.10 -26.27 -21.95
C SER A 774 16.25 -25.63 -21.14
N CYS A 775 16.22 -24.32 -20.92
CA CYS A 775 17.17 -23.61 -20.07
C CYS A 775 16.79 -23.74 -18.59
N GLU A 776 17.77 -23.78 -17.69
CA GLU A 776 17.54 -23.83 -16.24
C GLU A 776 16.79 -22.59 -15.72
N TYR A 777 17.03 -21.43 -16.34
CA TYR A 777 16.39 -20.16 -15.99
C TYR A 777 15.52 -19.64 -17.15
N LEU A 778 14.33 -19.18 -16.80
CA LEU A 778 13.44 -18.45 -17.68
C LEU A 778 13.57 -16.95 -17.45
N ASP A 779 13.47 -16.17 -18.53
CA ASP A 779 13.27 -14.73 -18.43
C ASP A 779 11.87 -14.39 -17.89
N ARG A 780 11.71 -13.17 -17.38
CA ARG A 780 10.51 -12.73 -16.66
C ARG A 780 9.27 -12.84 -17.55
N GLU A 781 9.42 -12.50 -18.82
CA GLU A 781 8.39 -12.41 -19.84
C GLU A 781 7.87 -13.81 -20.20
N THR A 782 8.80 -14.74 -20.45
CA THR A 782 8.47 -16.15 -20.70
C THR A 782 7.86 -16.83 -19.45
N GLY A 783 8.36 -16.49 -18.26
CA GLY A 783 7.78 -16.95 -17.00
C GLY A 783 6.34 -16.45 -16.82
N ALA A 784 6.09 -15.17 -17.11
CA ALA A 784 4.79 -14.53 -16.96
C ALA A 784 3.71 -15.15 -17.85
N VAL A 785 4.00 -15.39 -19.13
CA VAL A 785 3.02 -16.01 -20.04
C VAL A 785 2.69 -17.45 -19.62
N LEU A 786 3.71 -18.23 -19.23
CA LEU A 786 3.54 -19.64 -18.89
C LEU A 786 2.78 -19.84 -17.58
N GLN A 787 2.97 -18.97 -16.57
CA GLN A 787 2.22 -19.07 -15.32
C GLN A 787 0.73 -18.77 -15.51
N LEU A 788 0.37 -17.83 -16.38
CA LEU A 788 -1.02 -17.43 -16.62
C LEU A 788 -1.82 -18.49 -17.39
N ILE A 789 -1.19 -19.26 -18.29
CA ILE A 789 -1.85 -20.37 -19.00
C ILE A 789 -2.38 -21.44 -18.03
N VAL A 790 -1.70 -21.65 -16.89
CA VAL A 790 -2.15 -22.55 -15.82
C VAL A 790 -2.88 -21.81 -14.69
N PHE A 791 -3.38 -20.61 -14.97
CA PHE A 791 -4.13 -19.76 -14.04
C PHE A 791 -3.39 -19.43 -12.75
N THR A 792 -2.08 -19.26 -12.81
CA THR A 792 -1.28 -18.84 -11.66
C THR A 792 -0.60 -17.50 -11.90
N GLN A 793 -0.47 -16.70 -10.85
CA GLN A 793 0.22 -15.43 -10.89
C GLN A 793 0.81 -15.15 -9.51
N HIS A 794 2.05 -14.69 -9.43
CA HIS A 794 2.71 -14.34 -8.16
C HIS A 794 2.71 -15.44 -7.08
N GLY A 795 2.58 -16.71 -7.48
CA GLY A 795 2.60 -17.86 -6.58
C GLY A 795 1.23 -18.32 -6.06
N SER A 796 0.15 -17.62 -6.41
CA SER A 796 -1.24 -17.99 -6.10
C SER A 796 -2.03 -18.35 -7.37
N SER A 797 -3.20 -18.98 -7.19
CA SER A 797 -4.17 -19.23 -8.25
C SER A 797 -4.98 -17.96 -8.53
N ARG A 798 -5.25 -17.66 -9.81
CA ARG A 798 -6.16 -16.59 -10.24
C ARG A 798 -7.63 -17.01 -10.21
N ILE A 799 -7.89 -18.31 -10.16
CA ILE A 799 -9.22 -18.90 -10.12
C ILE A 799 -9.45 -19.48 -8.71
N LYS A 800 -10.67 -19.33 -8.19
CA LYS A 800 -11.07 -19.93 -6.90
C LYS A 800 -11.05 -21.45 -6.95
N ASP A 801 -10.63 -22.08 -5.86
CA ASP A 801 -10.43 -23.54 -5.78
C ASP A 801 -11.72 -24.36 -5.93
N ASP A 802 -12.89 -23.76 -5.69
CA ASP A 802 -14.20 -24.37 -5.81
C ASP A 802 -14.85 -24.21 -7.20
N TRP A 803 -14.15 -23.60 -8.16
CA TRP A 803 -14.67 -23.38 -9.51
C TRP A 803 -14.76 -24.68 -10.32
N GLN A 804 -15.98 -25.06 -10.71
CA GLN A 804 -16.30 -26.40 -11.25
C GLN A 804 -15.94 -26.61 -12.74
N HIS A 805 -15.47 -25.57 -13.43
CA HIS A 805 -15.32 -25.57 -14.89
C HIS A 805 -13.90 -25.80 -15.38
N ALA A 806 -12.93 -26.04 -14.49
CA ALA A 806 -11.55 -26.22 -14.93
C ALA A 806 -11.36 -27.47 -15.83
N HIS A 807 -12.29 -28.43 -15.82
CA HIS A 807 -12.29 -29.58 -16.75
C HIS A 807 -12.35 -29.19 -18.22
N LEU A 808 -12.89 -28.02 -18.56
CA LEU A 808 -12.93 -27.48 -19.92
C LEU A 808 -11.53 -27.13 -20.47
N PHE A 809 -10.53 -27.02 -19.59
CA PHE A 809 -9.16 -26.60 -19.91
C PHE A 809 -8.15 -27.74 -19.86
N ILE A 810 -8.61 -28.99 -19.61
CA ILE A 810 -7.72 -30.14 -19.40
C ILE A 810 -6.77 -30.39 -20.57
N ASP A 811 -7.22 -30.18 -21.81
CA ASP A 811 -6.39 -30.33 -23.01
C ASP A 811 -5.21 -29.33 -23.02
N ILE A 812 -5.47 -28.08 -22.62
CA ILE A 812 -4.43 -27.04 -22.55
C ILE A 812 -3.48 -27.32 -21.38
N PHE A 813 -3.99 -27.77 -20.24
CA PHE A 813 -3.13 -28.16 -19.11
C PHE A 813 -2.23 -29.34 -19.46
N ASP A 814 -2.75 -30.38 -20.12
CA ASP A 814 -1.95 -31.54 -20.54
C ASP A 814 -0.86 -31.15 -21.56
N LYS A 815 -1.19 -30.27 -22.51
CA LYS A 815 -0.22 -29.71 -23.45
C LYS A 815 0.85 -28.87 -22.73
N TRP A 816 0.44 -27.99 -21.82
CA TRP A 816 1.35 -27.15 -21.03
C TRP A 816 2.30 -28.00 -20.18
N VAL A 817 1.80 -29.05 -19.54
CA VAL A 817 2.60 -30.01 -18.75
C VAL A 817 3.69 -30.64 -19.62
N SER A 818 3.35 -30.98 -20.86
CA SER A 818 4.27 -31.60 -21.82
C SER A 818 5.33 -30.61 -22.31
N VAL A 819 4.95 -29.37 -22.59
CA VAL A 819 5.84 -28.34 -23.14
C VAL A 819 6.71 -27.68 -22.08
N ALA A 820 6.15 -27.28 -20.94
CA ALA A 820 6.82 -26.44 -19.97
C ALA A 820 7.08 -27.14 -18.63
N GLY A 821 6.21 -28.05 -18.19
CA GLY A 821 6.20 -28.58 -16.82
C GLY A 821 7.50 -29.27 -16.35
N HIS A 822 8.38 -29.68 -17.27
CA HIS A 822 9.69 -30.25 -16.94
C HIS A 822 10.73 -29.20 -16.49
N ASN A 823 10.46 -27.91 -16.68
CA ASN A 823 11.33 -26.82 -16.25
C ASN A 823 11.12 -26.51 -14.75
N PRO A 824 12.19 -26.47 -13.92
CA PRO A 824 12.06 -26.28 -12.47
C PRO A 824 11.34 -24.98 -12.03
N TYR A 825 11.48 -23.89 -12.79
CA TYR A 825 10.77 -22.65 -12.51
C TYR A 825 9.27 -22.83 -12.78
N THR A 826 8.88 -23.32 -13.95
CA THR A 826 7.45 -23.49 -14.28
C THR A 826 6.76 -24.57 -13.45
N TYR A 827 7.47 -25.63 -13.08
CA TYR A 827 6.93 -26.72 -12.27
C TYR A 827 6.37 -26.24 -10.92
N ARG A 828 6.92 -25.15 -10.35
CA ARG A 828 6.36 -24.56 -9.13
C ARG A 828 4.94 -24.01 -9.33
N HIS A 829 4.64 -23.54 -10.54
CA HIS A 829 3.34 -23.01 -10.93
C HIS A 829 2.35 -24.15 -11.17
N LEU A 830 2.83 -25.25 -11.76
CA LEU A 830 2.05 -26.49 -11.80
C LEU A 830 1.66 -26.93 -10.39
N LEU A 831 2.60 -26.98 -9.44
CA LEU A 831 2.29 -27.34 -8.05
C LEU A 831 1.31 -26.38 -7.37
N THR A 832 1.37 -25.08 -7.68
CA THR A 832 0.36 -24.11 -7.20
C THR A 832 -1.00 -24.41 -7.79
N MET A 833 -1.11 -24.59 -9.11
CA MET A 833 -2.36 -24.93 -9.79
C MET A 833 -2.96 -26.25 -9.27
N LEU A 834 -2.14 -27.30 -9.09
CA LEU A 834 -2.58 -28.61 -8.61
C LEU A 834 -3.05 -28.62 -7.15
N ASN A 835 -2.55 -27.70 -6.32
CA ASN A 835 -3.02 -27.56 -4.94
C ASN A 835 -4.35 -26.80 -4.83
N GLY A 836 -4.66 -25.96 -5.82
CA GLY A 836 -5.94 -25.27 -5.97
C GLY A 836 -6.86 -25.97 -6.98
N ILE A 837 -7.27 -25.25 -8.03
CA ILE A 837 -8.22 -25.73 -9.06
C ILE A 837 -7.87 -27.08 -9.69
N GLY A 838 -6.59 -27.44 -9.79
CA GLY A 838 -6.15 -28.69 -10.38
C GLY A 838 -6.46 -29.90 -9.52
N TRP A 839 -6.79 -29.71 -8.24
CA TRP A 839 -7.11 -30.79 -7.30
C TRP A 839 -8.31 -31.63 -7.75
N GLN A 840 -9.25 -31.05 -8.51
CA GLN A 840 -10.40 -31.76 -9.06
C GLN A 840 -10.01 -32.90 -10.03
N PHE A 841 -8.78 -32.86 -10.58
CA PHE A 841 -8.25 -33.90 -11.46
C PHE A 841 -7.55 -35.03 -10.70
N ALA A 842 -7.57 -35.01 -9.36
CA ALA A 842 -6.95 -36.05 -8.55
C ALA A 842 -7.74 -37.37 -8.59
N PRO A 843 -7.08 -38.53 -8.48
CA PRO A 843 -5.63 -38.71 -8.42
C PRO A 843 -4.94 -38.97 -9.78
N GLU A 844 -5.59 -39.61 -10.75
CA GLU A 844 -4.91 -40.19 -11.92
C GLU A 844 -4.22 -39.16 -12.84
N PRO A 845 -4.92 -38.13 -13.39
CA PRO A 845 -4.28 -37.08 -14.18
C PRO A 845 -3.13 -36.38 -13.46
N ILE A 846 -3.29 -36.07 -12.17
CA ILE A 846 -2.25 -35.37 -11.41
C ILE A 846 -0.98 -36.23 -11.31
N VAL A 847 -1.12 -37.49 -10.91
CA VAL A 847 0.03 -38.40 -10.80
C VAL A 847 0.68 -38.63 -12.17
N GLU A 848 -0.11 -38.68 -13.24
CA GLU A 848 0.41 -38.73 -14.61
C GLU A 848 1.23 -37.50 -14.98
N TRP A 849 0.69 -36.31 -14.77
CA TRP A 849 1.37 -35.05 -15.10
C TRP A 849 2.68 -34.88 -14.33
N LEU A 850 2.67 -35.14 -13.03
CA LEU A 850 3.89 -35.10 -12.20
C LEU A 850 4.95 -36.08 -12.71
N ASN A 851 4.54 -37.30 -13.07
CA ASN A 851 5.45 -38.32 -13.60
C ASN A 851 6.03 -37.93 -14.97
N ARG A 852 5.22 -37.33 -15.83
CA ARG A 852 5.64 -36.82 -17.15
C ARG A 852 6.64 -35.67 -16.99
N CYS A 853 6.40 -34.72 -16.09
CA CYS A 853 7.33 -33.64 -15.79
C CYS A 853 8.68 -34.18 -15.29
N ALA A 854 8.65 -35.12 -14.33
CA ALA A 854 9.86 -35.73 -13.78
C ALA A 854 10.64 -36.51 -14.85
N SER A 855 9.95 -37.27 -15.70
CA SER A 855 10.59 -38.08 -16.76
C SER A 855 11.22 -37.23 -17.87
N ASN A 856 10.65 -36.06 -18.15
CA ASN A 856 11.12 -35.13 -19.18
C ASN A 856 12.09 -34.06 -18.63
N ALA A 857 12.37 -34.07 -17.32
CA ALA A 857 13.21 -33.05 -16.68
C ALA A 857 14.67 -33.16 -17.17
N ILE A 858 15.17 -32.09 -17.78
CA ILE A 858 16.59 -31.96 -18.18
C ILE A 858 17.44 -31.51 -16.99
N HIS A 859 16.85 -30.67 -16.12
CA HIS A 859 17.50 -30.11 -14.92
C HIS A 859 16.91 -30.75 -13.67
N ASN A 860 17.60 -30.65 -12.53
CA ASN A 860 17.12 -31.24 -11.29
C ASN A 860 15.81 -30.59 -10.82
N LEU A 861 14.70 -31.30 -11.01
CA LEU A 861 13.36 -30.86 -10.64
C LEU A 861 13.18 -30.78 -9.12
N TRP A 862 13.93 -31.60 -8.38
CA TRP A 862 13.84 -31.77 -6.93
C TRP A 862 14.74 -30.84 -6.13
N ASP A 863 15.31 -29.80 -6.76
CA ASP A 863 16.15 -28.81 -6.08
C ASP A 863 15.39 -28.12 -4.93
N GLU A 864 15.90 -28.27 -3.70
CA GLU A 864 15.34 -27.69 -2.48
C GLU A 864 15.45 -26.15 -2.45
N LYS A 865 16.28 -25.51 -3.29
CA LYS A 865 16.25 -24.04 -3.41
C LYS A 865 14.88 -23.50 -3.84
N GLY A 866 14.16 -24.25 -4.68
CA GLY A 866 12.82 -23.90 -5.18
C GLY A 866 11.68 -24.52 -4.39
N GLY A 867 11.96 -25.42 -3.45
CA GLY A 867 10.96 -26.16 -2.66
C GLY A 867 10.13 -27.17 -3.45
N ASN A 868 10.49 -27.47 -4.70
CA ASN A 868 9.71 -28.34 -5.58
C ASN A 868 9.61 -29.78 -5.05
N GLY A 869 10.71 -30.35 -4.54
CA GLY A 869 10.75 -31.70 -3.97
C GLY A 869 9.82 -31.83 -2.77
N ARG A 870 9.99 -30.97 -1.75
CA ARG A 870 9.09 -30.89 -0.59
C ARG A 870 7.62 -30.71 -0.97
N ARG A 871 7.28 -29.72 -1.79
CA ARG A 871 5.90 -29.43 -2.20
C ARG A 871 5.28 -30.59 -2.99
N THR A 872 6.07 -31.30 -3.80
CA THR A 872 5.62 -32.52 -4.49
C THR A 872 5.33 -33.64 -3.49
N ALA A 873 6.20 -33.85 -2.49
CA ALA A 873 5.96 -34.85 -1.44
C ALA A 873 4.70 -34.53 -0.61
N GLU A 874 4.47 -33.26 -0.29
CA GLU A 874 3.26 -32.79 0.40
C GLU A 874 2.00 -33.08 -0.42
N LEU A 875 2.02 -32.76 -1.72
CA LEU A 875 0.92 -33.05 -2.65
C LEU A 875 0.67 -34.57 -2.76
N LEU A 876 1.72 -35.38 -2.91
CA LEU A 876 1.59 -36.85 -2.97
C LEU A 876 1.07 -37.45 -1.66
N ASN A 877 1.42 -36.88 -0.51
CA ASN A 877 0.87 -37.29 0.79
C ASN A 877 -0.62 -36.93 0.88
N ARG A 878 -1.02 -35.73 0.42
CA ARG A 878 -2.44 -35.33 0.32
C ARG A 878 -3.21 -36.28 -0.60
N ILE A 879 -2.65 -36.61 -1.76
CA ILE A 879 -3.26 -37.57 -2.72
C ILE A 879 -3.43 -38.94 -2.07
N TRP A 880 -2.41 -39.46 -1.39
CA TRP A 880 -2.48 -40.74 -0.70
C TRP A 880 -3.59 -40.77 0.35
N ASN A 881 -3.62 -39.77 1.24
CA ASN A 881 -4.58 -39.73 2.34
C ASN A 881 -6.04 -39.65 1.87
N ASN A 882 -6.30 -39.08 0.68
CA ASN A 882 -7.65 -38.95 0.13
C ASN A 882 -8.04 -40.08 -0.84
N PHE A 883 -7.07 -40.71 -1.51
CA PHE A 883 -7.34 -41.61 -2.65
C PHE A 883 -6.61 -42.96 -2.60
N GLU A 884 -6.03 -43.35 -1.47
CA GLU A 884 -5.31 -44.63 -1.29
C GLU A 884 -6.01 -45.84 -1.93
N PRO A 885 -7.31 -46.12 -1.69
CA PRO A 885 -7.98 -47.27 -2.31
C PRO A 885 -8.03 -47.21 -3.84
N LYS A 886 -8.14 -46.01 -4.43
CA LYS A 886 -8.15 -45.82 -5.89
C LYS A 886 -6.77 -46.06 -6.47
N ILE A 887 -5.73 -45.49 -5.83
CA ILE A 887 -4.33 -45.66 -6.23
C ILE A 887 -3.97 -47.14 -6.25
N LEU A 888 -4.32 -47.90 -5.20
CA LEU A 888 -3.99 -49.32 -5.09
C LEU A 888 -4.70 -50.20 -6.13
N ARG A 889 -5.92 -49.84 -6.56
CA ARG A 889 -6.67 -50.60 -7.56
C ARG A 889 -6.15 -50.41 -8.99
N ASN A 890 -5.57 -49.24 -9.29
CA ASN A 890 -5.03 -48.95 -10.61
C ASN A 890 -3.52 -49.18 -10.65
N LYS A 891 -3.11 -50.29 -11.28
CA LYS A 891 -1.69 -50.69 -11.39
C LYS A 891 -0.80 -49.60 -11.99
N VAL A 892 -1.29 -48.87 -12.99
CA VAL A 892 -0.52 -47.81 -13.68
C VAL A 892 -0.33 -46.61 -12.75
N THR A 893 -1.39 -46.17 -12.08
CA THR A 893 -1.33 -45.06 -11.11
C THR A 893 -0.44 -45.40 -9.93
N LEU A 894 -0.53 -46.62 -9.39
CA LEU A 894 0.34 -47.10 -8.32
C LEU A 894 1.81 -47.09 -8.74
N GLN A 895 2.12 -47.57 -9.95
CA GLN A 895 3.48 -47.57 -10.47
C GLN A 895 4.04 -46.16 -10.61
N ARG A 896 3.27 -45.23 -11.19
CA ARG A 896 3.67 -43.81 -11.35
C ARG A 896 3.83 -43.10 -10.01
N TYR A 897 2.91 -43.32 -9.08
CA TYR A 897 2.98 -42.79 -7.71
C TYR A 897 4.24 -43.29 -7.00
N SER A 898 4.48 -44.60 -7.05
CA SER A 898 5.66 -45.21 -6.44
C SER A 898 6.94 -44.63 -7.04
N ASN A 899 7.04 -44.54 -8.37
CA ASN A 899 8.19 -43.95 -9.06
C ASN A 899 8.51 -42.53 -8.55
N LEU A 900 7.51 -41.67 -8.42
CA LEU A 900 7.70 -40.32 -7.88
C LEU A 900 8.19 -40.34 -6.42
N VAL A 901 7.62 -41.21 -5.57
CA VAL A 901 8.06 -41.35 -4.17
C VAL A 901 9.52 -41.79 -4.09
N TYR A 902 9.93 -42.80 -4.86
CA TYR A 902 11.31 -43.28 -4.87
C TYR A 902 12.29 -42.20 -5.37
N GLN A 903 11.95 -41.48 -6.44
CA GLN A 903 12.79 -40.37 -6.91
C GLN A 903 12.96 -39.26 -5.85
N LEU A 904 11.91 -38.95 -5.09
CA LEU A 904 11.98 -37.96 -4.01
C LEU A 904 12.79 -38.46 -2.81
N VAL A 905 12.76 -39.77 -2.52
CA VAL A 905 13.63 -40.40 -1.50
C VAL A 905 15.09 -40.30 -1.93
N GLU A 906 15.40 -40.64 -3.18
CA GLU A 906 16.75 -40.51 -3.75
C GLU A 906 17.24 -39.06 -3.72
N ALA A 907 16.34 -38.09 -3.92
CA ALA A 907 16.62 -36.66 -3.80
C ALA A 907 16.76 -36.17 -2.35
N GLY A 908 16.59 -37.04 -1.35
CA GLY A 908 16.78 -36.71 0.07
C GLY A 908 15.59 -36.00 0.73
N ILE A 909 14.38 -36.11 0.18
CA ILE A 909 13.18 -35.44 0.72
C ILE A 909 12.59 -36.24 1.90
N PRO A 910 12.57 -35.70 3.14
CA PRO A 910 12.20 -36.48 4.33
C PRO A 910 10.78 -37.04 4.31
N LEU A 911 9.80 -36.26 3.83
CA LEU A 911 8.40 -36.70 3.76
C LEU A 911 8.21 -37.88 2.80
N ALA A 912 9.04 -37.99 1.75
CA ALA A 912 8.97 -39.09 0.80
C ALA A 912 9.37 -40.43 1.44
N SER A 913 10.30 -40.44 2.41
CA SER A 913 10.66 -41.65 3.16
C SER A 913 9.50 -42.20 3.99
N VAL A 914 8.60 -41.33 4.46
CA VAL A 914 7.38 -41.74 5.16
C VAL A 914 6.39 -42.38 4.19
N LEU A 915 6.22 -41.80 2.99
CA LEU A 915 5.36 -42.35 1.94
C LEU A 915 5.90 -43.70 1.42
N GLN A 916 7.21 -43.84 1.28
CA GLN A 916 7.86 -45.10 0.90
C GLN A 916 7.55 -46.20 1.91
N LYS A 917 7.70 -45.94 3.22
CA LYS A 917 7.33 -46.92 4.26
C LYS A 917 5.86 -47.33 4.21
N LYS A 918 4.95 -46.41 3.85
CA LYS A 918 3.52 -46.74 3.65
C LYS A 918 3.30 -47.68 2.46
N LEU A 919 4.08 -47.53 1.38
CA LEU A 919 4.06 -48.41 0.21
C LEU A 919 4.65 -49.79 0.53
N GLU A 920 5.78 -49.83 1.23
CA GLU A 920 6.54 -51.06 1.54
C GLU A 920 5.96 -51.88 2.71
N GLY A 921 5.40 -51.21 3.73
CA GLY A 921 4.82 -51.85 4.92
C GLY A 921 3.52 -52.64 4.68
N ARG A 922 3.16 -52.88 3.42
CA ARG A 922 1.98 -53.63 2.98
C ARG A 922 2.27 -54.62 1.84
N GLY A 923 3.55 -54.90 1.59
CA GLY A 923 4.01 -55.98 0.71
C GLY A 923 3.92 -57.36 1.35
#